data_AF-A0A432I6W0-F1
#
_entry.id   AF-A0A432I6W0-F1
#
_cell.length_a   1.000
_cell.length_b   1.000
_cell.length_c   1.000
_cell.angle_alpha   90.00
_cell.angle_beta   90.00
_cell.angle_gamma   90.00
#
_symmetry.space_group_name_H-M   'P 1'
#
loop_
_entity.id
_entity.type
_entity.pdbx_description
1 polymer ?
#
loop_
_entity_poly.entity_id
_entity_poly.type
_entity_poly.pdbx_seq_one_letter_code
_entity_poly.pdbx_strand_id
1 'polypeptide(L)'
;MQQYLTKCEVKDFHNNLKLDFMFFKFRSKHVLGFAFLFVLFSITSCVKKEFDAVPKAELEEIAPDAATMTIAELKAIRGNAEDNTITPIPENTVIVGQVISSDKEGNIYKELYIQDSTSGITVRVDGSVLYTTFQLGQKIAIDCNDLVLGSYGQRVQIGMEGKYNGAPSAIQIPLPFMVKHTTFGKIYKVEPKVITIQEANSKLNEYAGMYVRIENVQVSKNDKGKNYAEEDKTTNRYFSSCKNGTDIVLRSSGYADFQSEILPDGLGNIEATLTRFRDTPQLIINSPADMKDFTGNTVELPECQAPDPEKPTIVKTLNETFDGKQYDQLKIEGWNNIVETGSKGWMYNAHESNSYANISVYTTSEARKSWLITPILDVAHATNKIVHFETRADHLDGATLKVYVSADFDGSKAPSEFLWREIPAKIGTSGKNDYGQWTASGDIDLSTFGNVVLAFVYEGEEHVKDGGYSIDNFVFNKDGDVTPPEPGDYYGPAEGKTGYELKTALHKIISSNTVDVGYKGLWEAYNTTDDKYGKKHIVWDIYSDIPDPNNPTVPDGKQPGEYEYVLGDDQNDGHTGPEGTNYNREHTMPQSWFNKQYPMRSDIFQVLPTDSKVNGMRGNNPYGEVENTTWTSVNGSKLGTDANGHTVFEPIDEYKGDVARIYFYMATRYEDQIGSWENNTENADLVLDGSSTKVFEDWELEILKQWAESDPVSQKEIDRNEDVYKIQHNRNPFVDHPEYIQSIWGD
;
A
#
# COMPACT_ATOMS: atom_id res chain seq x y z
N MET A 1 -23.68 -56.00 42.94
CA MET A 1 -23.23 -54.61 42.84
C MET A 1 -23.11 -54.29 41.35
N GLN A 2 -23.86 -53.28 40.90
CA GLN A 2 -23.92 -52.65 39.57
C GLN A 2 -24.45 -53.41 38.34
N GLN A 3 -25.54 -52.81 37.81
CA GLN A 3 -26.18 -52.93 36.51
C GLN A 3 -25.62 -51.85 35.54
N TYR A 4 -26.04 -52.00 34.27
CA TYR A 4 -25.93 -51.13 33.08
C TYR A 4 -24.65 -51.28 32.24
N LEU A 5 -24.69 -51.30 30.90
CA LEU A 5 -25.58 -51.85 29.86
C LEU A 5 -24.80 -51.70 28.52
N THR A 6 -24.81 -52.72 27.63
CA THR A 6 -24.86 -52.71 26.12
C THR A 6 -24.20 -51.57 25.30
N LYS A 7 -23.67 -51.71 24.06
CA LYS A 7 -23.45 -52.75 23.04
C LYS A 7 -22.72 -52.01 21.88
N CYS A 8 -21.86 -52.68 21.12
CA CYS A 8 -21.82 -52.57 19.65
C CYS A 8 -20.96 -53.72 19.09
N GLU A 9 -21.62 -54.67 18.43
CA GLU A 9 -21.01 -55.75 17.65
C GLU A 9 -20.81 -55.30 16.21
N VAL A 10 -19.69 -55.72 15.63
CA VAL A 10 -19.40 -55.73 14.20
C VAL A 10 -20.21 -56.85 13.55
N LYS A 11 -20.92 -56.57 12.45
CA LYS A 11 -21.40 -57.62 11.54
C LYS A 11 -21.45 -57.16 10.08
N ASP A 12 -20.94 -58.06 9.25
CA ASP A 12 -20.74 -57.97 7.82
C ASP A 12 -21.98 -57.58 7.02
N PHE A 13 -21.69 -56.78 6.00
CA PHE A 13 -22.50 -56.54 4.82
C PHE A 13 -22.25 -57.69 3.83
N HIS A 14 -23.26 -58.50 3.49
CA HIS A 14 -23.75 -58.65 2.10
C HIS A 14 -24.89 -59.66 1.95
N ASN A 15 -25.92 -59.17 1.25
CA ASN A 15 -26.85 -59.83 0.33
C ASN A 15 -28.01 -60.72 0.83
N ASN A 16 -29.22 -60.24 0.52
CA ASN A 16 -30.30 -61.06 -0.03
C ASN A 16 -31.02 -60.30 -1.15
N LEU A 17 -30.55 -60.50 -2.40
CA LEU A 17 -31.43 -60.45 -3.57
C LEU A 17 -32.26 -61.74 -3.54
N LYS A 18 -33.59 -61.62 -3.51
CA LYS A 18 -34.48 -62.67 -4.01
C LYS A 18 -34.55 -62.51 -5.53
N LEU A 19 -34.02 -63.49 -6.26
CA LEU A 19 -34.38 -63.75 -7.65
C LEU A 19 -35.31 -64.97 -7.66
N ASP A 20 -36.50 -64.81 -8.23
CA ASP A 20 -37.33 -65.94 -8.63
C ASP A 20 -36.70 -66.62 -9.85
N PHE A 21 -36.64 -67.95 -9.78
CA PHE A 21 -36.14 -68.84 -10.82
C PHE A 21 -37.19 -69.06 -11.92
N MET A 22 -36.75 -69.00 -13.17
CA MET A 22 -37.28 -69.88 -14.22
C MET A 22 -36.12 -70.69 -14.84
N PHE A 23 -36.22 -72.00 -14.72
CA PHE A 23 -35.29 -73.00 -15.24
C PHE A 23 -35.34 -73.10 -16.78
N PHE A 24 -34.20 -73.39 -17.43
CA PHE A 24 -33.96 -74.72 -18.03
C PHE A 24 -32.51 -74.96 -18.51
N LYS A 25 -31.92 -76.04 -17.95
CA LYS A 25 -30.92 -77.02 -18.46
C LYS A 25 -29.84 -76.59 -19.46
N PHE A 26 -28.59 -76.99 -19.18
CA PHE A 26 -27.94 -78.11 -19.89
C PHE A 26 -26.84 -78.79 -19.04
N ARG A 27 -26.68 -80.10 -19.28
CA ARG A 27 -25.96 -81.09 -18.47
C ARG A 27 -24.43 -81.06 -18.63
N SER A 28 -23.75 -81.20 -17.49
CA SER A 28 -22.40 -81.76 -17.32
C SER A 28 -22.32 -83.22 -17.78
N LYS A 29 -21.16 -83.66 -18.28
CA LYS A 29 -20.32 -84.73 -17.67
C LYS A 29 -19.19 -85.17 -18.60
N HIS A 30 -17.97 -85.24 -18.04
CA HIS A 30 -16.84 -86.17 -18.24
C HIS A 30 -15.52 -85.40 -17.95
N VAL A 31 -15.10 -85.24 -16.69
CA VAL A 31 -14.49 -86.21 -15.76
C VAL A 31 -13.11 -86.69 -16.21
N LEU A 32 -12.11 -86.24 -15.45
CA LEU A 32 -10.81 -86.86 -15.12
C LEU A 32 -9.93 -87.37 -16.27
N GLY A 33 -8.77 -86.73 -16.48
CA GLY A 33 -7.70 -87.40 -17.21
C GLY A 33 -6.48 -86.59 -17.65
N PHE A 34 -6.17 -85.41 -17.13
CA PHE A 34 -4.90 -84.73 -17.47
C PHE A 34 -4.31 -83.94 -16.30
N ALA A 35 -4.06 -84.65 -15.20
CA ALA A 35 -3.12 -84.22 -14.16
C ALA A 35 -1.86 -85.07 -14.33
N PHE A 36 -0.91 -84.68 -15.20
CA PHE A 36 0.52 -85.07 -15.09
C PHE A 36 1.49 -84.38 -16.08
N LEU A 37 1.12 -83.30 -16.79
CA LEU A 37 2.02 -82.74 -17.83
C LEU A 37 2.05 -81.22 -17.94
N PHE A 38 2.08 -80.52 -16.80
CA PHE A 38 2.47 -79.09 -16.76
C PHE A 38 3.38 -78.79 -15.55
N VAL A 39 4.22 -79.75 -15.17
CA VAL A 39 5.29 -79.62 -14.16
C VAL A 39 6.69 -79.58 -14.80
N LEU A 40 6.79 -79.56 -16.13
CA LEU A 40 8.07 -79.45 -16.84
C LEU A 40 8.08 -78.23 -17.77
N PHE A 41 8.17 -77.02 -17.21
CA PHE A 41 8.85 -75.86 -17.82
C PHE A 41 9.00 -74.72 -16.79
N SER A 42 9.36 -75.08 -15.56
CA SER A 42 9.58 -74.16 -14.44
C SER A 42 11.07 -73.91 -14.19
N ILE A 43 11.88 -73.65 -15.22
CA ILE A 43 13.20 -73.01 -15.03
C ILE A 43 13.61 -72.29 -16.33
N THR A 44 14.10 -71.05 -16.20
CA THR A 44 14.62 -70.12 -17.24
C THR A 44 13.64 -69.09 -17.83
N SER A 45 13.28 -68.09 -17.02
CA SER A 45 13.42 -66.67 -17.39
C SER A 45 13.02 -65.81 -16.18
N CYS A 46 13.92 -65.72 -15.20
CA CYS A 46 13.92 -64.56 -14.32
C CYS A 46 14.52 -63.40 -15.13
N VAL A 47 13.66 -62.60 -15.76
CA VAL A 47 14.00 -61.20 -15.97
C VAL A 47 13.27 -60.45 -14.87
N LYS A 48 13.96 -60.24 -13.73
CA LYS A 48 13.65 -59.10 -12.86
C LYS A 48 13.98 -57.85 -13.67
N LYS A 49 13.04 -57.39 -14.48
CA LYS A 49 12.94 -55.97 -14.78
C LYS A 49 12.01 -55.43 -13.72
N GLU A 50 12.60 -54.91 -12.63
CA GLU A 50 12.00 -53.75 -12.01
C GLU A 50 11.81 -52.76 -13.15
N PHE A 51 10.56 -52.40 -13.45
CA PHE A 51 10.35 -51.23 -14.27
C PHE A 51 10.97 -50.09 -13.49
N ASP A 52 12.02 -49.48 -14.02
CA ASP A 52 12.54 -48.24 -13.47
C ASP A 52 11.34 -47.32 -13.25
N ALA A 53 11.14 -46.89 -12.01
CA ALA A 53 10.18 -45.84 -11.74
C ALA A 53 10.53 -44.70 -12.70
N VAL A 54 9.55 -44.25 -13.49
CA VAL A 54 9.71 -43.04 -14.29
C VAL A 54 10.27 -42.00 -13.32
N PRO A 55 11.43 -41.38 -13.61
CA PRO A 55 11.95 -40.34 -12.74
C PRO A 55 10.83 -39.34 -12.51
N LYS A 56 10.36 -39.23 -11.27
CA LYS A 56 9.43 -38.17 -10.91
C LYS A 56 10.24 -36.91 -11.19
N ALA A 57 9.89 -36.18 -12.26
CA ALA A 57 10.57 -34.94 -12.59
C ALA A 57 10.60 -34.11 -11.30
N GLU A 58 11.80 -33.81 -10.82
CA GLU A 58 11.96 -33.05 -9.58
C GLU A 58 11.37 -31.67 -9.87
N LEU A 59 10.36 -31.26 -9.09
CA LEU A 59 9.76 -29.95 -9.27
C LEU A 59 10.82 -28.90 -8.95
N GLU A 60 11.13 -28.06 -9.93
CA GLU A 60 12.13 -27.00 -9.79
C GLU A 60 11.53 -25.75 -9.13
N GLU A 61 12.39 -24.84 -8.68
CA GLU A 61 11.92 -23.51 -8.27
C GLU A 61 11.46 -22.74 -9.49
N ILE A 62 10.41 -21.93 -9.30
CA ILE A 62 10.09 -20.89 -10.27
C ILE A 62 11.11 -19.77 -10.10
N ALA A 63 11.62 -19.23 -11.21
CA ALA A 63 12.60 -18.16 -11.16
C ALA A 63 12.05 -16.95 -10.35
N PRO A 64 12.86 -16.31 -9.48
CA PRO A 64 12.39 -15.21 -8.62
C PRO A 64 11.81 -14.02 -9.40
N ASP A 65 12.26 -13.84 -10.65
CA ASP A 65 11.88 -12.79 -11.59
C ASP A 65 10.85 -13.27 -12.64
N ALA A 66 10.28 -14.46 -12.47
CA ALA A 66 9.29 -14.99 -13.42
C ALA A 66 7.97 -14.19 -13.44
N ALA A 67 7.62 -13.51 -12.34
CA ALA A 67 6.45 -12.64 -12.28
C ALA A 67 6.77 -11.31 -12.97
N THR A 68 5.94 -10.90 -13.92
CA THR A 68 5.98 -9.56 -14.49
C THR A 68 5.01 -8.60 -13.79
N MET A 69 4.12 -9.15 -12.95
CA MET A 69 3.08 -8.42 -12.24
C MET A 69 2.67 -9.20 -10.98
N THR A 70 2.37 -8.49 -9.90
CA THR A 70 1.80 -9.07 -8.68
C THR A 70 0.30 -9.34 -8.83
N ILE A 71 -0.26 -10.20 -7.99
CA ILE A 71 -1.70 -10.49 -8.02
C ILE A 71 -2.52 -9.25 -7.62
N ALA A 72 -2.02 -8.40 -6.72
CA ALA A 72 -2.67 -7.16 -6.36
C ALA A 72 -2.74 -6.17 -7.54
N GLU A 73 -1.62 -5.96 -8.24
CA GLU A 73 -1.59 -5.12 -9.46
C GLU A 73 -2.51 -5.67 -10.55
N LEU A 74 -2.50 -6.99 -10.77
CA LEU A 74 -3.42 -7.62 -11.73
C LEU A 74 -4.88 -7.39 -11.35
N LYS A 75 -5.25 -7.50 -10.06
CA LYS A 75 -6.60 -7.17 -9.60
C LYS A 75 -6.92 -5.69 -9.78
N ALA A 76 -5.95 -4.80 -9.57
CA ALA A 76 -6.13 -3.35 -9.70
C ALA A 76 -6.49 -2.94 -11.14
N ILE A 77 -5.98 -3.64 -12.17
CA ILE A 77 -6.38 -3.44 -13.57
C ILE A 77 -7.89 -3.56 -13.76
N ARG A 78 -8.56 -4.44 -12.99
CA ARG A 78 -10.01 -4.58 -13.04
C ARG A 78 -10.74 -3.38 -12.43
N GLY A 79 -10.16 -2.73 -11.42
CA GLY A 79 -10.75 -1.60 -10.70
C GLY A 79 -12.16 -1.89 -10.19
N ASN A 80 -13.04 -0.88 -10.29
CA ASN A 80 -14.46 -0.96 -9.88
C ASN A 80 -15.41 -1.40 -11.02
N ALA A 81 -14.89 -2.09 -12.05
CA ALA A 81 -15.69 -2.47 -13.20
C ALA A 81 -16.86 -3.42 -12.82
N GLU A 82 -18.04 -3.12 -13.36
CA GLU A 82 -19.29 -3.84 -13.05
C GLU A 82 -19.22 -5.33 -13.42
N ASP A 83 -19.97 -6.16 -12.69
CA ASP A 83 -20.23 -7.55 -13.06
C ASP A 83 -20.80 -7.63 -14.50
N ASN A 84 -20.48 -8.69 -15.24
CA ASN A 84 -20.84 -8.89 -16.67
C ASN A 84 -20.10 -7.98 -17.68
N THR A 85 -18.92 -7.50 -17.29
CA THR A 85 -17.93 -6.95 -18.21
C THR A 85 -16.63 -7.74 -18.11
N ILE A 86 -15.73 -7.56 -19.07
CA ILE A 86 -14.39 -8.12 -19.06
C ILE A 86 -13.36 -7.01 -19.22
N THR A 87 -12.17 -7.21 -18.66
CA THR A 87 -11.02 -6.32 -18.80
C THR A 87 -9.86 -7.12 -19.41
N PRO A 88 -9.28 -6.68 -20.54
CA PRO A 88 -8.11 -7.33 -21.12
C PRO A 88 -6.94 -7.33 -20.13
N ILE A 89 -6.19 -8.43 -20.09
CA ILE A 89 -4.91 -8.50 -19.37
C ILE A 89 -3.80 -8.06 -20.34
N PRO A 90 -2.85 -7.21 -19.92
CA PRO A 90 -1.74 -6.79 -20.77
C PRO A 90 -0.94 -7.98 -21.32
N GLU A 91 -0.45 -7.86 -22.56
CA GLU A 91 0.39 -8.89 -23.18
C GLU A 91 1.65 -9.16 -22.36
N ASN A 92 2.11 -10.42 -22.38
CA ASN A 92 3.27 -10.92 -21.63
C ASN A 92 3.13 -10.80 -20.10
N THR A 93 1.91 -10.65 -19.59
CA THR A 93 1.67 -10.70 -18.15
C THR A 93 1.85 -12.12 -17.63
N VAL A 94 2.77 -12.30 -16.68
CA VAL A 94 2.95 -13.53 -15.91
C VAL A 94 2.76 -13.22 -14.43
N ILE A 95 1.86 -13.95 -13.77
CA ILE A 95 1.72 -13.90 -12.32
C ILE A 95 2.28 -15.17 -11.69
N VAL A 96 2.87 -15.04 -10.50
CA VAL A 96 3.38 -16.18 -9.72
C VAL A 96 2.64 -16.27 -8.41
N GLY A 97 1.97 -17.39 -8.16
CA GLY A 97 1.17 -17.62 -6.96
C GLY A 97 1.36 -19.02 -6.39
N GLN A 98 1.05 -19.18 -5.11
CA GLN A 98 0.90 -20.47 -4.45
C GLN A 98 -0.56 -20.92 -4.54
N VAL A 99 -0.80 -22.16 -4.95
CA VAL A 99 -2.14 -22.78 -4.95
C VAL A 99 -2.61 -22.95 -3.50
N ILE A 100 -3.77 -22.38 -3.17
CA ILE A 100 -4.37 -22.44 -1.83
C ILE A 100 -5.70 -23.22 -1.77
N SER A 101 -6.16 -23.69 -2.93
CA SER A 101 -7.37 -24.48 -3.05
C SER A 101 -7.11 -25.92 -3.49
N SER A 102 -8.03 -26.82 -3.16
CA SER A 102 -8.10 -28.19 -3.64
C SER A 102 -9.56 -28.59 -3.85
N ASP A 103 -9.90 -29.06 -5.05
CA ASP A 103 -11.24 -29.59 -5.37
C ASP A 103 -11.41 -31.08 -5.00
N LYS A 104 -10.41 -31.69 -4.33
CA LYS A 104 -10.37 -33.11 -3.97
C LYS A 104 -11.62 -33.63 -3.25
N GLU A 105 -12.22 -32.82 -2.37
CA GLU A 105 -13.43 -33.19 -1.61
C GLU A 105 -14.70 -32.50 -2.13
N GLY A 106 -14.65 -31.95 -3.35
CA GLY A 106 -15.84 -31.47 -4.06
C GLY A 106 -16.45 -30.15 -3.59
N ASN A 107 -15.85 -29.46 -2.61
CA ASN A 107 -16.36 -28.16 -2.16
C ASN A 107 -16.09 -27.02 -3.15
N ILE A 108 -14.96 -27.11 -3.86
CA ILE A 108 -14.53 -26.19 -4.91
C ILE A 108 -14.70 -26.90 -6.25
N TYR A 109 -15.23 -26.21 -7.27
CA TYR A 109 -15.53 -26.83 -8.56
C TYR A 109 -15.22 -25.88 -9.71
N LYS A 110 -14.37 -26.33 -10.66
CA LYS A 110 -13.94 -25.55 -11.84
C LYS A 110 -13.33 -24.18 -11.50
N GLU A 111 -12.74 -24.08 -10.32
CA GLU A 111 -12.08 -22.90 -9.80
C GLU A 111 -10.77 -23.32 -9.13
N LEU A 112 -9.75 -22.49 -9.28
CA LEU A 112 -8.46 -22.59 -8.63
C LEU A 112 -8.19 -21.26 -7.92
N TYR A 113 -7.78 -21.28 -6.68
CA TYR A 113 -7.38 -20.09 -5.93
C TYR A 113 -5.87 -20.11 -5.77
N ILE A 114 -5.25 -18.98 -6.09
CA ILE A 114 -3.82 -18.76 -5.90
C ILE A 114 -3.59 -17.46 -5.14
N GLN A 115 -2.47 -17.38 -4.42
CA GLN A 115 -2.05 -16.15 -3.75
C GLN A 115 -0.54 -15.91 -3.85
N ASP A 116 -0.14 -14.65 -3.80
CA ASP A 116 1.22 -14.22 -3.50
C ASP A 116 1.23 -13.45 -2.16
N SER A 117 2.30 -12.72 -1.87
CA SER A 117 2.37 -11.90 -0.64
C SER A 117 1.48 -10.66 -0.68
N THR A 118 0.98 -10.27 -1.85
CA THR A 118 0.22 -9.04 -2.07
C THR A 118 -1.30 -9.27 -2.05
N SER A 119 -1.78 -10.37 -2.63
CA SER A 119 -3.21 -10.70 -2.71
C SER A 119 -3.43 -12.15 -3.17
N GLY A 120 -4.69 -12.62 -3.13
CA GLY A 120 -5.11 -13.82 -3.86
C GLY A 120 -6.15 -13.54 -4.95
N ILE A 121 -6.30 -14.47 -5.88
CA ILE A 121 -7.21 -14.37 -7.04
C ILE A 121 -7.79 -15.73 -7.42
N THR A 122 -9.00 -15.73 -7.98
CA THR A 122 -9.67 -16.91 -8.53
C THR A 122 -9.33 -17.08 -10.01
N VAL A 123 -9.00 -18.31 -10.42
CA VAL A 123 -8.78 -18.72 -11.81
C VAL A 123 -9.86 -19.72 -12.19
N ARG A 124 -10.62 -19.43 -13.25
CA ARG A 124 -11.74 -20.26 -13.72
C ARG A 124 -11.22 -21.35 -14.64
N VAL A 125 -11.17 -22.61 -14.21
CA VAL A 125 -10.61 -23.71 -15.01
C VAL A 125 -11.66 -24.77 -15.31
N ASP A 126 -11.87 -25.11 -16.59
CA ASP A 126 -12.80 -26.16 -17.03
C ASP A 126 -12.16 -27.55 -16.85
N GLY A 127 -12.09 -27.98 -15.59
CA GLY A 127 -11.64 -29.31 -15.19
C GLY A 127 -12.41 -29.79 -13.95
N SER A 128 -12.66 -31.09 -13.86
CA SER A 128 -13.43 -31.70 -12.77
C SER A 128 -12.58 -32.38 -11.69
N VAL A 129 -11.24 -32.39 -11.85
CA VAL A 129 -10.28 -33.04 -10.95
C VAL A 129 -8.95 -32.26 -10.93
N LEU A 130 -9.01 -30.97 -10.60
CA LEU A 130 -7.89 -30.03 -10.68
C LEU A 130 -6.77 -30.38 -9.69
N TYR A 131 -7.07 -30.94 -8.52
CA TYR A 131 -6.08 -31.25 -7.46
C TYR A 131 -4.97 -32.22 -7.91
N THR A 132 -5.21 -33.01 -8.96
CA THR A 132 -4.21 -33.92 -9.54
C THR A 132 -3.17 -33.19 -10.39
N THR A 133 -3.50 -31.99 -10.86
CA THR A 133 -2.67 -31.14 -11.73
C THR A 133 -2.09 -29.96 -10.94
N PHE A 134 -2.93 -29.28 -10.16
CA PHE A 134 -2.56 -28.15 -9.30
C PHE A 134 -2.64 -28.61 -7.84
N GLN A 135 -1.50 -28.92 -7.25
CA GLN A 135 -1.46 -29.45 -5.89
C GLN A 135 -1.56 -28.32 -4.86
N LEU A 136 -2.27 -28.54 -3.75
CA LEU A 136 -2.33 -27.59 -2.65
C LEU A 136 -0.91 -27.25 -2.17
N GLY A 137 -0.60 -25.96 -2.08
CA GLY A 137 0.72 -25.45 -1.71
C GLY A 137 1.72 -25.33 -2.85
N GLN A 138 1.38 -25.75 -4.08
CA GLN A 138 2.27 -25.67 -5.23
C GLN A 138 2.45 -24.22 -5.69
N LYS A 139 3.69 -23.79 -5.89
CA LYS A 139 4.00 -22.56 -6.62
C LYS A 139 3.78 -22.78 -8.11
N ILE A 140 3.04 -21.88 -8.74
CA ILE A 140 2.78 -21.88 -10.17
C ILE A 140 2.97 -20.48 -10.77
N ALA A 141 3.50 -20.42 -11.99
CA ALA A 141 3.54 -19.20 -12.80
C ALA A 141 2.52 -19.37 -13.93
N ILE A 142 1.58 -18.43 -14.04
CA ILE A 142 0.54 -18.45 -15.07
C ILE A 142 0.88 -17.37 -16.10
N ASP A 143 1.12 -17.79 -17.34
CA ASP A 143 1.12 -16.89 -18.49
C ASP A 143 -0.33 -16.48 -18.80
N CYS A 144 -0.64 -15.21 -18.55
CA CYS A 144 -1.97 -14.65 -18.71
C CYS A 144 -2.29 -14.18 -20.13
N ASN A 145 -1.43 -14.46 -21.12
CA ASN A 145 -1.75 -14.22 -22.52
C ASN A 145 -3.05 -14.94 -22.92
N ASP A 146 -3.88 -14.24 -23.71
CA ASP A 146 -5.23 -14.67 -24.14
C ASP A 146 -6.25 -14.88 -23.00
N LEU A 147 -5.92 -14.46 -21.78
CA LEU A 147 -6.85 -14.45 -20.64
C LEU A 147 -7.39 -13.04 -20.39
N VAL A 148 -8.54 -12.97 -19.71
CA VAL A 148 -9.21 -11.72 -19.33
C VAL A 148 -9.59 -11.74 -17.86
N LEU A 149 -9.70 -10.55 -17.27
CA LEU A 149 -10.30 -10.36 -15.96
C LEU A 149 -11.81 -10.19 -16.11
N GLY A 150 -12.56 -10.75 -15.18
CA GLY A 150 -13.97 -10.46 -14.97
C GLY A 150 -14.30 -10.41 -13.49
N SER A 151 -15.57 -10.14 -13.19
CA SER A 151 -16.07 -10.13 -11.81
C SER A 151 -17.38 -10.93 -11.71
N TYR A 152 -17.58 -11.59 -10.57
CA TYR A 152 -18.87 -12.17 -10.18
C TYR A 152 -19.16 -11.81 -8.73
N GLY A 153 -20.18 -10.98 -8.48
CA GLY A 153 -20.44 -10.44 -7.16
C GLY A 153 -19.22 -9.67 -6.64
N GLN A 154 -18.63 -8.80 -7.46
CA GLN A 154 -17.38 -8.08 -7.18
C GLN A 154 -16.13 -8.97 -6.91
N ARG A 155 -16.23 -10.30 -6.96
CA ARG A 155 -15.06 -11.19 -6.86
C ARG A 155 -14.33 -11.19 -8.20
N VAL A 156 -13.15 -10.57 -8.24
CA VAL A 156 -12.27 -10.55 -9.41
C VAL A 156 -11.77 -11.97 -9.73
N GLN A 157 -11.81 -12.35 -11.00
CA GLN A 157 -11.45 -13.68 -11.49
C GLN A 157 -10.78 -13.63 -12.86
N ILE A 158 -9.85 -14.55 -13.10
CA ILE A 158 -9.22 -14.80 -14.40
C ILE A 158 -10.02 -15.85 -15.16
N GLY A 159 -10.28 -15.62 -16.44
CA GLY A 159 -10.95 -16.53 -17.35
C GLY A 159 -10.57 -16.31 -18.81
N MET A 160 -11.25 -17.00 -19.73
CA MET A 160 -11.19 -16.65 -21.16
C MET A 160 -12.32 -15.69 -21.52
N GLU A 161 -12.14 -14.92 -22.58
CA GLU A 161 -13.23 -14.12 -23.13
C GLU A 161 -14.40 -15.02 -23.57
N GLY A 162 -15.61 -14.66 -23.13
CA GLY A 162 -16.82 -15.37 -23.49
C GLY A 162 -18.07 -14.60 -23.08
N LYS A 163 -19.19 -15.32 -23.01
CA LYS A 163 -20.48 -14.76 -22.62
C LYS A 163 -21.18 -15.63 -21.58
N TYR A 164 -21.79 -14.98 -20.59
CA TYR A 164 -22.71 -15.61 -19.63
C TYR A 164 -24.07 -14.93 -19.74
N ASN A 165 -25.13 -15.70 -20.00
CA ASN A 165 -26.48 -15.18 -20.27
C ASN A 165 -26.52 -14.05 -21.33
N GLY A 166 -25.63 -14.11 -22.31
CA GLY A 166 -25.54 -13.13 -23.41
C GLY A 166 -24.67 -11.90 -23.14
N ALA A 167 -24.25 -11.66 -21.89
CA ALA A 167 -23.35 -10.57 -21.53
C ALA A 167 -21.88 -11.02 -21.50
N PRO A 168 -20.89 -10.13 -21.77
CA PRO A 168 -19.47 -10.46 -21.66
C PRO A 168 -19.10 -11.03 -20.28
N SER A 169 -18.27 -12.05 -20.25
CA SER A 169 -17.83 -12.69 -19.00
C SER A 169 -16.51 -13.41 -19.16
N ALA A 170 -15.71 -13.43 -18.10
CA ALA A 170 -14.55 -14.30 -17.97
C ALA A 170 -15.01 -15.74 -17.72
N ILE A 171 -15.15 -16.52 -18.80
CA ILE A 171 -15.60 -17.92 -18.76
C ILE A 171 -14.47 -18.88 -18.36
N GLN A 172 -14.79 -20.15 -18.17
CA GLN A 172 -13.84 -21.18 -17.77
C GLN A 172 -12.80 -21.44 -18.86
N ILE A 173 -11.53 -21.57 -18.44
CA ILE A 173 -10.38 -21.83 -19.28
C ILE A 173 -10.21 -23.36 -19.42
N PRO A 174 -10.19 -23.93 -20.64
CA PRO A 174 -9.99 -25.36 -20.83
C PRO A 174 -8.75 -25.87 -20.10
N LEU A 175 -8.86 -26.97 -19.34
CA LEU A 175 -7.74 -27.51 -18.58
C LEU A 175 -6.46 -27.72 -19.41
N PRO A 176 -6.50 -28.27 -20.65
CA PRO A 176 -5.29 -28.39 -21.48
C PRO A 176 -4.64 -27.04 -21.81
N PHE A 177 -5.43 -25.98 -21.96
CA PHE A 177 -4.92 -24.62 -22.18
C PHE A 177 -4.24 -24.11 -20.91
N MET A 178 -4.88 -24.25 -19.76
CA MET A 178 -4.28 -23.86 -18.48
C MET A 178 -2.97 -24.57 -18.20
N VAL A 179 -2.90 -25.89 -18.42
CA VAL A 179 -1.68 -26.67 -18.21
C VAL A 179 -0.56 -26.18 -19.13
N LYS A 180 -0.87 -25.84 -20.39
CA LYS A 180 0.12 -25.30 -21.33
C LYS A 180 0.64 -23.92 -20.91
N HIS A 181 -0.21 -23.10 -20.30
CA HIS A 181 0.11 -21.74 -19.85
C HIS A 181 0.59 -21.68 -18.39
N THR A 182 0.86 -22.84 -17.77
CA THR A 182 1.34 -22.90 -16.39
C THR A 182 2.72 -23.52 -16.30
N THR A 183 3.65 -22.82 -15.67
CA THR A 183 4.90 -23.41 -15.18
C THR A 183 4.68 -23.92 -13.76
N PHE A 184 5.01 -25.19 -13.52
CA PHE A 184 4.78 -25.86 -12.24
C PHE A 184 6.07 -25.89 -11.41
N GLY A 185 6.03 -25.25 -10.25
CA GLY A 185 7.13 -25.22 -9.29
C GLY A 185 6.96 -26.19 -8.12
N LYS A 186 7.84 -26.02 -7.12
CA LYS A 186 7.81 -26.76 -5.85
C LYS A 186 6.54 -26.53 -5.04
N ILE A 187 6.29 -27.50 -4.15
CA ILE A 187 5.18 -27.50 -3.21
C ILE A 187 5.68 -27.07 -1.83
N TYR A 188 5.01 -26.09 -1.27
CA TYR A 188 5.27 -25.53 0.06
C TYR A 188 4.03 -25.66 0.94
N LYS A 189 4.22 -25.63 2.25
CA LYS A 189 3.10 -25.46 3.17
C LYS A 189 2.44 -24.09 2.91
N VAL A 190 1.12 -24.05 2.90
CA VAL A 190 0.38 -22.78 2.86
C VAL A 190 0.28 -22.27 4.30
N GLU A 191 0.78 -21.07 4.55
CA GLU A 191 0.62 -20.40 5.85
C GLU A 191 -0.54 -19.40 5.76
N PRO A 192 -1.58 -19.51 6.61
CA PRO A 192 -2.73 -18.62 6.56
C PRO A 192 -2.43 -17.25 7.19
N LYS A 193 -3.04 -16.19 6.65
CA LYS A 193 -3.06 -14.87 7.31
C LYS A 193 -4.08 -14.89 8.45
N VAL A 194 -3.62 -14.70 9.69
CA VAL A 194 -4.51 -14.67 10.86
C VAL A 194 -5.29 -13.35 10.86
N ILE A 195 -6.62 -13.43 10.88
CA ILE A 195 -7.53 -12.26 10.88
C ILE A 195 -8.74 -12.50 11.79
N THR A 196 -9.38 -11.42 12.22
CA THR A 196 -10.68 -11.46 12.91
C THR A 196 -11.85 -11.43 11.92
N ILE A 197 -13.05 -11.77 12.39
CA ILE A 197 -14.29 -11.58 11.60
C ILE A 197 -14.49 -10.09 11.26
N GLN A 198 -14.11 -9.18 12.17
CA GLN A 198 -14.23 -7.74 11.92
C GLN A 198 -13.33 -7.28 10.78
N GLU A 199 -12.07 -7.73 10.76
CA GLU A 199 -11.14 -7.45 9.66
C GLU A 199 -11.60 -8.07 8.34
N ALA A 200 -12.16 -9.29 8.37
CA ALA A 200 -12.74 -9.90 7.18
C ALA A 200 -13.85 -9.05 6.56
N ASN A 201 -14.58 -8.27 7.38
CA ASN A 201 -15.59 -7.31 6.91
C ASN A 201 -14.97 -5.98 6.47
N SER A 202 -14.10 -5.38 7.29
CA SER A 202 -13.60 -4.01 7.08
C SER A 202 -12.46 -3.92 6.05
N LYS A 203 -11.66 -4.98 5.90
CA LYS A 203 -10.52 -5.09 4.97
C LYS A 203 -10.80 -6.09 3.84
N LEU A 204 -12.08 -6.30 3.48
CA LEU A 204 -12.46 -7.29 2.49
C LEU A 204 -11.78 -7.08 1.12
N ASN A 205 -11.53 -5.83 0.71
CA ASN A 205 -10.81 -5.46 -0.54
C ASN A 205 -9.39 -6.00 -0.58
N GLU A 206 -8.71 -5.98 0.56
CA GLU A 206 -7.35 -6.49 0.71
C GLU A 206 -7.36 -8.03 0.75
N TYR A 207 -8.23 -8.64 1.57
CA TYR A 207 -8.13 -10.06 1.89
C TYR A 207 -8.93 -11.00 0.98
N ALA A 208 -9.86 -10.50 0.16
CA ALA A 208 -10.62 -11.34 -0.75
C ALA A 208 -9.72 -12.03 -1.79
N GLY A 209 -9.71 -13.36 -1.74
CA GLY A 209 -8.92 -14.27 -2.55
C GLY A 209 -7.80 -14.96 -1.76
N MET A 210 -7.51 -14.53 -0.52
CA MET A 210 -6.40 -15.05 0.28
C MET A 210 -6.81 -16.20 1.21
N TYR A 211 -5.85 -17.04 1.58
CA TYR A 211 -5.98 -18.06 2.61
C TYR A 211 -5.78 -17.44 4.00
N VAL A 212 -6.79 -17.54 4.85
CA VAL A 212 -6.87 -16.85 6.14
C VAL A 212 -7.16 -17.83 7.26
N ARG A 213 -6.82 -17.44 8.49
CA ARG A 213 -7.15 -18.17 9.72
C ARG A 213 -7.96 -17.25 10.64
N ILE A 214 -9.15 -17.70 11.05
CA ILE A 214 -9.96 -17.01 12.06
C ILE A 214 -10.00 -17.87 13.31
N GLU A 215 -9.59 -17.27 14.42
CA GLU A 215 -9.41 -17.98 15.69
C GLU A 215 -10.61 -17.81 16.62
N ASN A 216 -10.77 -18.76 17.54
CA ASN A 216 -11.75 -18.72 18.63
C ASN A 216 -13.20 -18.49 18.14
N VAL A 217 -13.60 -19.19 17.10
CA VAL A 217 -14.96 -19.14 16.56
C VAL A 217 -15.77 -20.36 17.00
N GLN A 218 -17.09 -20.19 17.07
CA GLN A 218 -18.04 -21.30 17.23
C GLN A 218 -19.17 -21.18 16.21
N VAL A 219 -19.83 -22.31 15.91
CA VAL A 219 -21.02 -22.32 15.07
C VAL A 219 -22.13 -21.48 15.70
N SER A 220 -22.73 -20.59 14.90
CA SER A 220 -23.82 -19.71 15.33
C SER A 220 -25.01 -20.53 15.83
N LYS A 221 -25.76 -19.97 16.79
CA LYS A 221 -26.88 -20.65 17.46
C LYS A 221 -27.86 -21.35 16.51
N ASN A 222 -28.16 -20.74 15.37
CA ASN A 222 -29.13 -21.25 14.41
C ASN A 222 -28.61 -22.42 13.57
N ASP A 223 -27.30 -22.65 13.52
CA ASP A 223 -26.67 -23.70 12.71
C ASP A 223 -26.03 -24.81 13.54
N LYS A 224 -26.08 -24.72 14.88
CA LYS A 224 -25.59 -25.77 15.77
C LYS A 224 -26.25 -27.12 15.45
N GLY A 225 -25.42 -28.16 15.34
CA GLY A 225 -25.85 -29.53 15.04
C GLY A 225 -26.30 -29.75 13.59
N LYS A 226 -26.19 -28.75 12.72
CA LYS A 226 -26.42 -28.94 11.28
C LYS A 226 -25.18 -29.49 10.59
N ASN A 227 -25.41 -30.02 9.40
CA ASN A 227 -24.37 -30.45 8.48
C ASN A 227 -23.78 -29.27 7.69
N TYR A 228 -22.64 -29.48 7.03
CA TYR A 228 -21.96 -28.45 6.22
C TYR A 228 -22.84 -27.89 5.09
N ALA A 229 -23.58 -28.75 4.38
CA ALA A 229 -24.48 -28.33 3.33
C ALA A 229 -25.71 -29.23 3.19
N GLU A 230 -26.79 -28.72 2.62
CA GLU A 230 -27.90 -29.55 2.16
C GLU A 230 -27.54 -30.24 0.85
N GLU A 231 -28.01 -31.48 0.67
CA GLU A 231 -27.82 -32.26 -0.56
C GLU A 231 -28.26 -31.46 -1.79
N ASP A 232 -27.43 -31.47 -2.84
CA ASP A 232 -27.63 -30.75 -4.10
C ASP A 232 -27.77 -29.22 -3.99
N LYS A 233 -27.43 -28.61 -2.85
CA LYS A 233 -27.55 -27.16 -2.65
C LYS A 233 -26.29 -26.53 -2.06
N THR A 234 -25.84 -25.45 -2.67
CA THR A 234 -24.86 -24.57 -2.01
C THR A 234 -25.50 -23.93 -0.78
N THR A 235 -24.88 -24.15 0.37
CA THR A 235 -25.45 -23.83 1.67
C THR A 235 -24.52 -22.91 2.43
N ASN A 236 -25.11 -21.93 3.10
CA ASN A 236 -24.41 -21.02 3.99
C ASN A 236 -24.63 -21.48 5.42
N ARG A 237 -23.54 -21.53 6.18
CA ARG A 237 -23.52 -21.75 7.64
C ARG A 237 -22.79 -20.60 8.29
N TYR A 238 -23.17 -20.26 9.51
CA TYR A 238 -22.65 -19.07 10.18
C TYR A 238 -21.81 -19.43 11.39
N PHE A 239 -20.73 -18.67 11.59
CA PHE A 239 -19.83 -18.77 12.73
C PHE A 239 -19.68 -17.40 13.39
N SER A 240 -19.62 -17.41 14.73
CA SER A 240 -19.49 -16.22 15.56
C SER A 240 -18.23 -16.33 16.43
N SER A 241 -17.57 -15.20 16.71
CA SER A 241 -16.47 -15.11 17.68
C SER A 241 -16.89 -14.49 19.03
N CYS A 242 -18.04 -13.79 19.10
CA CYS A 242 -18.54 -13.13 20.30
C CYS A 242 -20.09 -13.01 20.31
N LYS A 243 -20.73 -12.76 21.47
CA LYS A 243 -22.20 -12.87 21.64
C LYS A 243 -23.06 -11.92 20.79
N ASN A 244 -22.58 -10.71 20.54
CA ASN A 244 -23.30 -9.64 19.84
C ASN A 244 -22.64 -9.24 18.51
N GLY A 245 -21.77 -10.12 17.98
CA GLY A 245 -20.90 -9.83 16.85
C GLY A 245 -21.58 -10.16 15.54
N THR A 246 -21.01 -9.67 14.44
CA THR A 246 -21.39 -10.12 13.11
C THR A 246 -20.87 -11.53 12.88
N ASP A 247 -21.72 -12.40 12.34
CA ASP A 247 -21.30 -13.72 11.91
C ASP A 247 -20.48 -13.65 10.63
N ILE A 248 -19.52 -14.56 10.47
CA ILE A 248 -18.91 -14.85 9.19
C ILE A 248 -19.58 -16.06 8.56
N VAL A 249 -19.79 -16.02 7.24
CA VAL A 249 -20.43 -17.12 6.52
C VAL A 249 -19.37 -18.11 6.04
N LEU A 250 -19.59 -19.39 6.32
CA LEU A 250 -18.95 -20.52 5.67
C LEU A 250 -19.88 -21.01 4.55
N ARG A 251 -19.39 -20.99 3.31
CA ARG A 251 -20.15 -21.43 2.13
C ARG A 251 -19.64 -22.79 1.67
N SER A 252 -20.53 -23.78 1.68
CA SER A 252 -20.20 -25.16 1.27
C SER A 252 -21.12 -25.68 0.17
N SER A 253 -20.59 -26.52 -0.70
CA SER A 253 -21.29 -27.20 -1.79
C SER A 253 -22.08 -28.40 -1.29
N GLY A 254 -23.32 -28.57 -1.76
CA GLY A 254 -24.10 -29.78 -1.55
C GLY A 254 -23.58 -31.02 -2.28
N TYR A 255 -22.56 -30.84 -3.14
CA TYR A 255 -21.82 -31.91 -3.82
C TYR A 255 -20.48 -32.25 -3.14
N ALA A 256 -20.13 -31.58 -2.04
CA ALA A 256 -18.92 -31.91 -1.30
C ALA A 256 -19.05 -33.29 -0.64
N ASP A 257 -17.97 -34.07 -0.59
CA ASP A 257 -17.96 -35.41 0.02
C ASP A 257 -18.36 -35.34 1.51
N PHE A 258 -18.02 -34.23 2.16
CA PHE A 258 -18.32 -33.94 3.56
C PHE A 258 -19.64 -33.19 3.80
N GLN A 259 -20.48 -32.98 2.78
CA GLN A 259 -21.70 -32.15 2.90
C GLN A 259 -22.63 -32.60 4.03
N SER A 260 -22.70 -33.92 4.27
CA SER A 260 -23.53 -34.55 5.29
C SER A 260 -22.90 -34.59 6.69
N GLU A 261 -21.60 -34.28 6.81
CA GLU A 261 -20.91 -34.25 8.10
C GLU A 261 -21.45 -33.12 8.98
N ILE A 262 -21.52 -33.37 10.28
CA ILE A 262 -22.00 -32.38 11.26
C ILE A 262 -20.90 -31.34 11.48
N LEU A 263 -21.27 -30.06 11.50
CA LEU A 263 -20.36 -28.97 11.84
C LEU A 263 -19.73 -29.23 13.22
N PRO A 264 -18.45 -28.85 13.42
CA PRO A 264 -17.78 -29.06 14.69
C PRO A 264 -18.44 -28.26 15.81
N ASP A 265 -18.44 -28.82 17.03
CA ASP A 265 -18.97 -28.14 18.23
C ASP A 265 -17.84 -27.49 19.06
N GLY A 266 -18.21 -26.51 19.86
CA GLY A 266 -17.30 -25.73 20.70
C GLY A 266 -16.51 -24.64 19.97
N LEU A 267 -15.53 -24.08 20.69
CA LEU A 267 -14.58 -23.11 20.13
C LEU A 267 -13.47 -23.82 19.36
N GLY A 268 -13.10 -23.26 18.20
CA GLY A 268 -11.98 -23.70 17.38
C GLY A 268 -11.54 -22.61 16.40
N ASN A 269 -10.77 -22.99 15.39
CA ASN A 269 -10.20 -22.10 14.39
C ASN A 269 -10.58 -22.57 12.98
N ILE A 270 -10.76 -21.65 12.04
CA ILE A 270 -11.09 -21.96 10.64
C ILE A 270 -9.97 -21.45 9.74
N GLU A 271 -9.38 -22.34 8.95
CA GLU A 271 -8.40 -22.00 7.90
C GLU A 271 -9.06 -22.12 6.52
N ALA A 272 -9.32 -21.00 5.84
CA ALA A 272 -10.14 -21.03 4.63
C ALA A 272 -9.69 -19.98 3.62
N THR A 273 -10.08 -20.16 2.36
CA THR A 273 -9.99 -19.07 1.39
C THR A 273 -11.11 -18.06 1.69
N LEU A 274 -10.74 -16.83 2.02
CA LEU A 274 -11.68 -15.71 2.13
C LEU A 274 -12.06 -15.26 0.73
N THR A 275 -13.34 -15.27 0.41
CA THR A 275 -13.92 -14.74 -0.82
C THR A 275 -14.98 -13.70 -0.48
N ARG A 276 -15.68 -13.21 -1.50
CA ARG A 276 -16.80 -12.29 -1.35
C ARG A 276 -17.96 -12.64 -2.26
N PHE A 277 -19.13 -12.17 -1.87
CA PHE A 277 -20.22 -11.89 -2.79
C PHE A 277 -20.76 -10.50 -2.48
N ARG A 278 -20.47 -9.56 -3.39
CA ARG A 278 -20.62 -8.12 -3.17
C ARG A 278 -19.86 -7.74 -1.90
N ASP A 279 -20.53 -7.09 -0.96
CA ASP A 279 -19.93 -6.61 0.30
C ASP A 279 -19.96 -7.68 1.41
N THR A 280 -20.37 -8.92 1.11
CA THR A 280 -20.44 -10.00 2.10
C THR A 280 -19.18 -10.87 2.03
N PRO A 281 -18.33 -10.92 3.08
CA PRO A 281 -17.22 -11.88 3.15
C PRO A 281 -17.75 -13.30 3.26
N GLN A 282 -17.11 -14.26 2.59
CA GLN A 282 -17.47 -15.68 2.66
C GLN A 282 -16.21 -16.55 2.78
N LEU A 283 -16.23 -17.55 3.65
CA LEU A 283 -15.18 -18.55 3.76
C LEU A 283 -15.51 -19.75 2.90
N ILE A 284 -14.50 -20.28 2.20
CA ILE A 284 -14.56 -21.55 1.48
C ILE A 284 -13.40 -22.42 1.97
N ILE A 285 -13.74 -23.57 2.56
CA ILE A 285 -12.77 -24.59 2.99
C ILE A 285 -12.50 -25.58 1.86
N ASN A 286 -11.31 -26.18 1.87
CA ASN A 286 -10.97 -27.31 1.01
C ASN A 286 -11.57 -28.61 1.53
N SER A 287 -11.60 -28.78 2.86
CA SER A 287 -12.03 -30.02 3.54
C SER A 287 -12.39 -29.74 5.01
N PRO A 288 -13.04 -30.66 5.73
CA PRO A 288 -13.24 -30.53 7.18
C PRO A 288 -11.94 -30.42 7.97
N ALA A 289 -10.80 -30.86 7.41
CA ALA A 289 -9.49 -30.72 8.06
C ALA A 289 -9.06 -29.25 8.23
N ASP A 290 -9.70 -28.31 7.56
CA ASP A 290 -9.52 -26.86 7.72
C ASP A 290 -10.19 -26.31 8.99
N MET A 291 -11.05 -27.11 9.65
CA MET A 291 -11.62 -26.79 10.96
C MET A 291 -10.68 -27.32 12.05
N LYS A 292 -9.87 -26.42 12.63
CA LYS A 292 -8.81 -26.77 13.57
C LYS A 292 -9.27 -26.64 15.02
N ASP A 293 -8.81 -27.56 15.87
CA ASP A 293 -8.81 -27.42 17.33
C ASP A 293 -10.19 -27.17 17.99
N PHE A 294 -11.27 -27.65 17.37
CA PHE A 294 -12.61 -27.53 17.95
C PHE A 294 -12.74 -28.39 19.21
N THR A 295 -13.06 -27.72 20.32
CA THR A 295 -13.07 -28.30 21.68
C THR A 295 -14.18 -29.31 21.94
N GLY A 296 -15.22 -29.37 21.10
CA GLY A 296 -16.35 -30.29 21.24
C GLY A 296 -17.29 -29.98 22.41
N ASN A 297 -16.98 -28.96 23.22
CA ASN A 297 -17.83 -28.48 24.30
C ASN A 297 -18.33 -27.08 23.95
N THR A 298 -19.64 -26.88 23.97
CA THR A 298 -20.21 -25.53 23.84
C THR A 298 -19.73 -24.65 25.00
N VAL A 299 -18.83 -23.71 24.69
CA VAL A 299 -18.41 -22.64 25.60
C VAL A 299 -19.29 -21.42 25.32
N GLU A 300 -19.67 -20.69 26.37
CA GLU A 300 -20.34 -19.42 26.18
C GLU A 300 -19.37 -18.46 25.48
N LEU A 301 -19.80 -17.92 24.34
CA LEU A 301 -19.01 -16.97 23.58
C LEU A 301 -18.70 -15.76 24.47
N PRO A 302 -17.51 -15.15 24.40
CA PRO A 302 -17.23 -13.94 25.15
C PRO A 302 -18.19 -12.83 24.71
N GLU A 303 -18.44 -11.84 25.59
CA GLU A 303 -19.02 -10.57 25.15
C GLU A 303 -18.16 -10.02 24.01
N CYS A 304 -18.79 -9.38 23.03
CA CYS A 304 -17.99 -8.69 22.02
C CYS A 304 -17.22 -7.60 22.72
N GLN A 305 -15.91 -7.74 22.74
CA GLN A 305 -15.04 -6.61 23.00
C GLN A 305 -15.43 -5.55 21.97
N ALA A 306 -15.59 -4.30 22.44
CA ALA A 306 -15.47 -3.15 21.52
C ALA A 306 -14.25 -3.40 20.64
N PRO A 307 -14.27 -3.03 19.34
CA PRO A 307 -13.23 -3.36 18.36
C PRO A 307 -11.90 -3.53 19.08
N ASP A 308 -11.41 -4.76 19.10
CA ASP A 308 -10.19 -5.10 19.81
C ASP A 308 -9.21 -3.99 19.47
N PRO A 309 -8.64 -3.28 20.47
CA PRO A 309 -7.64 -2.28 20.18
C PRO A 309 -6.65 -2.94 19.23
N GLU A 310 -6.48 -2.41 18.01
CA GLU A 310 -5.56 -3.02 17.05
C GLU A 310 -4.26 -3.24 17.81
N LYS A 311 -3.81 -4.51 17.91
CA LYS A 311 -2.55 -4.85 18.56
C LYS A 311 -1.54 -3.82 18.08
N PRO A 312 -1.06 -2.93 18.95
CA PRO A 312 -0.40 -1.74 18.46
C PRO A 312 0.86 -2.19 17.71
N THR A 313 0.92 -1.78 16.45
CA THR A 313 2.01 -2.17 15.55
C THR A 313 3.26 -1.38 15.92
N ILE A 314 4.44 -1.96 15.70
CA ILE A 314 5.69 -1.24 15.91
C ILE A 314 5.90 -0.31 14.72
N VAL A 315 5.91 0.98 14.99
CA VAL A 315 6.21 2.02 14.00
C VAL A 315 7.57 2.63 14.29
N LYS A 316 8.37 2.73 13.23
CA LYS A 316 9.65 3.45 13.33
C LYS A 316 9.41 4.93 13.41
N THR A 317 8.47 5.46 12.64
CA THR A 317 8.14 6.89 12.59
C THR A 317 6.62 7.05 12.71
N LEU A 318 6.13 8.17 13.22
CA LEU A 318 4.71 8.50 13.26
C LEU A 318 4.53 10.00 13.01
N ASN A 319 3.62 10.35 12.10
CA ASN A 319 3.24 11.71 11.78
C ASN A 319 1.75 11.75 11.52
N GLU A 320 0.98 12.29 12.45
CA GLU A 320 -0.48 12.27 12.42
C GLU A 320 -1.04 13.69 12.55
N THR A 321 -1.69 14.13 11.48
CA THR A 321 -2.37 15.43 11.33
C THR A 321 -3.86 15.34 11.62
N PHE A 322 -4.37 14.14 11.94
CA PHE A 322 -5.78 13.89 12.26
C PHE A 322 -6.74 14.35 11.16
N ASP A 323 -6.34 14.15 9.90
CA ASP A 323 -7.15 14.49 8.74
C ASP A 323 -8.37 13.58 8.62
N GLY A 324 -9.53 14.17 8.87
CA GLY A 324 -10.80 13.46 8.69
C GLY A 324 -12.00 14.38 8.55
N LYS A 325 -13.13 13.76 8.29
CA LYS A 325 -14.39 14.45 8.12
C LYS A 325 -14.98 14.81 9.48
N GLN A 326 -15.33 16.09 9.64
CA GLN A 326 -15.92 16.61 10.87
C GLN A 326 -17.09 15.74 11.39
N TYR A 327 -17.06 15.43 12.68
CA TYR A 327 -17.99 14.61 13.45
C TYR A 327 -17.98 13.11 13.19
N ASP A 328 -17.12 12.61 12.30
CA ASP A 328 -16.90 11.18 12.18
C ASP A 328 -16.10 10.67 13.40
N GLN A 329 -16.30 9.40 13.74
CA GLN A 329 -15.52 8.76 14.81
C GLN A 329 -14.04 8.71 14.39
N LEU A 330 -13.13 9.11 15.28
CA LEU A 330 -11.70 9.10 14.99
C LEU A 330 -11.22 7.65 14.81
N LYS A 331 -10.73 7.33 13.61
CA LYS A 331 -10.23 6.00 13.25
C LYS A 331 -8.99 6.14 12.37
N ILE A 332 -7.83 5.94 12.97
CA ILE A 332 -6.51 6.02 12.34
C ILE A 332 -5.87 4.64 12.43
N GLU A 333 -5.21 4.21 11.37
CA GLU A 333 -4.51 2.91 11.34
C GLU A 333 -3.45 2.84 12.46
N GLY A 334 -3.48 1.75 13.24
CA GLY A 334 -2.55 1.50 14.35
C GLY A 334 -2.81 2.31 15.62
N TRP A 335 -3.73 3.29 15.61
CA TRP A 335 -4.14 4.02 16.81
C TRP A 335 -5.35 3.37 17.48
N ASN A 336 -5.38 3.48 18.80
CA ASN A 336 -6.43 2.92 19.64
C ASN A 336 -7.25 4.03 20.30
N ASN A 337 -8.49 4.20 19.84
CA ASN A 337 -9.47 5.15 20.38
C ASN A 337 -10.48 4.42 21.28
N ILE A 338 -10.18 4.34 22.57
CA ILE A 338 -10.88 3.50 23.54
C ILE A 338 -11.75 4.36 24.46
N VAL A 339 -13.01 3.96 24.62
CA VAL A 339 -13.96 4.57 25.57
C VAL A 339 -13.96 3.73 26.84
N GLU A 340 -13.45 4.28 27.95
CA GLU A 340 -13.49 3.62 29.26
C GLU A 340 -14.81 3.92 30.00
N THR A 341 -15.34 5.14 29.85
CA THR A 341 -16.63 5.55 30.40
C THR A 341 -17.27 6.59 29.49
N GLY A 342 -18.60 6.56 29.38
CA GLY A 342 -19.39 7.46 28.52
C GLY A 342 -19.78 6.84 27.19
N SER A 343 -20.45 7.61 26.34
CA SER A 343 -21.02 7.12 25.08
C SER A 343 -20.13 7.33 23.85
N LYS A 344 -19.10 8.19 23.93
CA LYS A 344 -18.21 8.54 22.80
C LYS A 344 -16.75 8.70 23.21
N GLY A 345 -15.85 8.36 22.29
CA GLY A 345 -14.42 8.61 22.38
C GLY A 345 -14.00 9.83 21.56
N TRP A 346 -12.76 9.84 21.09
CA TRP A 346 -12.22 10.89 20.24
C TRP A 346 -12.89 10.91 18.87
N MET A 347 -13.09 12.09 18.30
CA MET A 347 -13.79 12.32 17.04
C MET A 347 -12.97 13.25 16.15
N TYR A 348 -13.15 13.16 14.84
CA TYR A 348 -12.67 14.22 13.96
C TYR A 348 -13.51 15.47 14.17
N ASN A 349 -12.85 16.62 14.25
CA ASN A 349 -13.50 17.92 14.17
C ASN A 349 -12.69 18.81 13.21
N ALA A 350 -13.29 19.87 12.68
CA ALA A 350 -12.63 20.72 11.71
C ALA A 350 -13.08 22.16 11.83
N HIS A 351 -12.15 23.09 11.58
CA HIS A 351 -12.40 24.52 11.52
C HIS A 351 -11.43 25.19 10.54
N GLU A 352 -11.93 26.11 9.70
CA GLU A 352 -11.10 26.89 8.77
C GLU A 352 -10.10 26.04 7.96
N SER A 353 -10.58 24.91 7.43
CA SER A 353 -9.80 23.93 6.65
C SER A 353 -8.76 23.12 7.44
N ASN A 354 -8.62 23.31 8.75
CA ASN A 354 -7.83 22.42 9.60
C ASN A 354 -8.71 21.33 10.23
N SER A 355 -8.27 20.08 10.20
CA SER A 355 -8.92 18.93 10.86
C SER A 355 -8.09 18.49 12.05
N TYR A 356 -8.73 18.01 13.11
CA TYR A 356 -8.05 17.63 14.35
C TYR A 356 -8.85 16.60 15.15
N ALA A 357 -8.17 15.87 16.04
CA ALA A 357 -8.84 15.00 17.01
C ALA A 357 -9.47 15.83 18.13
N ASN A 358 -10.73 15.55 18.48
CA ASN A 358 -11.49 16.30 19.47
C ASN A 358 -12.27 15.39 20.41
N ILE A 359 -12.37 15.79 21.67
CA ILE A 359 -13.26 15.18 22.66
C ILE A 359 -13.79 16.24 23.62
N SER A 360 -15.03 16.10 24.07
CA SER A 360 -15.68 17.04 25.00
C SER A 360 -16.81 16.38 25.77
N VAL A 361 -17.16 16.89 26.94
CA VAL A 361 -18.42 16.56 27.65
C VAL A 361 -19.46 17.67 27.56
N TYR A 362 -19.12 18.79 26.92
CA TYR A 362 -20.01 19.93 26.76
C TYR A 362 -21.32 19.51 26.08
N THR A 363 -22.47 19.75 26.72
CA THR A 363 -23.82 19.42 26.22
C THR A 363 -24.14 17.92 26.09
N THR A 364 -23.42 17.05 26.81
CA THR A 364 -23.55 15.58 26.64
C THR A 364 -24.34 14.86 27.74
N SER A 365 -24.48 15.48 28.91
CA SER A 365 -25.14 14.97 30.12
C SER A 365 -24.59 13.64 30.63
N GLU A 366 -23.29 13.44 30.46
CA GLU A 366 -22.58 12.25 30.91
C GLU A 366 -21.15 12.57 31.41
N ALA A 367 -20.59 11.61 32.15
CA ALA A 367 -19.16 11.54 32.41
C ALA A 367 -18.47 10.80 31.26
N ARG A 368 -17.29 11.27 30.85
CA ARG A 368 -16.45 10.63 29.85
C ARG A 368 -15.05 10.41 30.38
N LYS A 369 -14.55 9.20 30.11
CA LYS A 369 -13.13 8.86 30.19
C LYS A 369 -12.75 8.10 28.93
N SER A 370 -11.80 8.64 28.18
CA SER A 370 -11.39 8.05 26.90
C SER A 370 -9.89 8.17 26.67
N TRP A 371 -9.34 7.15 26.02
CA TRP A 371 -7.94 6.99 25.70
C TRP A 371 -7.77 7.07 24.18
N LEU A 372 -6.84 7.90 23.72
CA LEU A 372 -6.32 7.85 22.36
C LEU A 372 -4.85 7.45 22.45
N ILE A 373 -4.54 6.24 21.97
CA ILE A 373 -3.25 5.58 22.19
C ILE A 373 -2.59 5.35 20.83
N THR A 374 -1.30 5.68 20.72
CA THR A 374 -0.50 5.49 19.50
C THR A 374 -0.24 4.00 19.21
N PRO A 375 0.27 3.66 18.01
CA PRO A 375 1.05 2.44 17.81
C PRO A 375 2.26 2.37 18.77
N ILE A 376 2.95 1.22 18.81
CA ILE A 376 4.20 1.06 19.56
C ILE A 376 5.28 1.87 18.86
N LEU A 377 5.81 2.88 19.54
CA LEU A 377 6.91 3.71 19.09
C LEU A 377 8.22 2.93 19.27
N ASP A 378 8.99 2.71 18.19
CA ASP A 378 10.26 1.97 18.20
C ASP A 378 11.42 2.80 18.79
N VAL A 379 11.24 3.30 20.01
CA VAL A 379 12.19 4.19 20.72
C VAL A 379 13.58 3.56 20.85
N ALA A 380 13.68 2.23 20.92
CA ALA A 380 14.95 1.53 21.00
C ALA A 380 15.83 1.77 19.76
N HIS A 381 15.22 1.83 18.58
CA HIS A 381 15.90 2.01 17.29
C HIS A 381 15.71 3.40 16.67
N ALA A 382 14.91 4.24 17.30
CA ALA A 382 14.69 5.61 16.90
C ALA A 382 15.97 6.45 16.96
N THR A 383 16.23 7.19 15.89
CA THR A 383 17.29 8.19 15.77
C THR A 383 16.92 9.46 16.53
N ASN A 384 15.66 9.89 16.43
CA ASN A 384 15.06 10.95 17.24
C ASN A 384 14.00 10.35 18.20
N LYS A 385 14.27 10.44 19.50
CA LYS A 385 13.41 9.88 20.56
C LYS A 385 12.46 10.91 21.16
N ILE A 386 12.35 12.08 20.54
CA ILE A 386 11.44 13.13 20.97
C ILE A 386 10.06 12.90 20.34
N VAL A 387 9.03 13.20 21.13
CA VAL A 387 7.65 13.33 20.66
C VAL A 387 7.21 14.79 20.72
N HIS A 388 6.46 15.21 19.71
CA HIS A 388 5.77 16.50 19.64
C HIS A 388 4.28 16.31 19.29
N PHE A 389 3.47 17.25 19.74
CA PHE A 389 2.04 17.39 19.41
C PHE A 389 1.53 18.74 19.91
N GLU A 390 0.38 19.17 19.40
CA GLU A 390 -0.32 20.37 19.84
C GLU A 390 -1.64 20.04 20.51
N THR A 391 -2.04 20.87 21.47
CA THR A 391 -3.33 20.73 22.15
C THR A 391 -4.05 22.07 22.25
N ARG A 392 -5.38 22.05 22.23
CA ARG A 392 -6.23 23.20 22.51
C ARG A 392 -7.33 22.78 23.47
N ALA A 393 -7.60 23.62 24.47
CA ALA A 393 -8.73 23.42 25.37
C ALA A 393 -9.95 24.21 24.87
N ASP A 394 -11.13 23.60 24.96
CA ASP A 394 -12.38 24.13 24.41
C ASP A 394 -13.45 24.19 25.52
N HIS A 395 -13.95 25.38 25.84
CA HIS A 395 -14.93 25.59 26.94
C HIS A 395 -14.51 24.99 28.29
N LEU A 396 -13.22 25.08 28.62
CA LEU A 396 -12.62 24.36 29.75
C LEU A 396 -13.11 24.85 31.12
N ASP A 397 -13.81 23.99 31.83
CA ASP A 397 -14.22 24.18 33.23
C ASP A 397 -14.01 22.91 34.06
N GLY A 398 -12.75 22.49 34.16
CA GLY A 398 -12.32 21.41 35.07
C GLY A 398 -12.14 20.03 34.44
N ALA A 399 -12.49 19.84 33.16
CA ALA A 399 -12.04 18.67 32.41
C ALA A 399 -10.50 18.59 32.38
N THR A 400 -9.95 17.40 32.20
CA THR A 400 -8.50 17.18 32.20
C THR A 400 -8.05 16.36 31.01
N LEU A 401 -6.94 16.77 30.40
CA LEU A 401 -6.16 15.97 29.47
C LEU A 401 -4.80 15.68 30.08
N LYS A 402 -4.44 14.40 30.12
CA LYS A 402 -3.13 13.93 30.59
C LYS A 402 -2.49 13.04 29.55
N VAL A 403 -1.16 12.97 29.59
CA VAL A 403 -0.38 12.17 28.66
C VAL A 403 0.41 11.13 29.44
N TYR A 404 0.31 9.88 28.99
CA TYR A 404 0.98 8.74 29.62
C TYR A 404 1.76 7.95 28.59
N VAL A 405 2.71 7.17 29.06
CA VAL A 405 3.37 6.12 28.27
C VAL A 405 3.27 4.77 28.98
N SER A 406 3.24 3.71 28.18
CA SER A 406 3.24 2.32 28.67
C SER A 406 4.16 1.46 27.80
N ALA A 407 4.96 0.61 28.45
CA ALA A 407 5.82 -0.37 27.79
C ALA A 407 5.16 -1.76 27.70
N ASP A 408 4.05 -1.98 28.41
CA ASP A 408 3.34 -3.25 28.53
C ASP A 408 1.96 -3.25 27.88
N PHE A 409 1.48 -2.10 27.41
CA PHE A 409 0.24 -2.00 26.66
C PHE A 409 0.37 -2.74 25.32
N ASP A 410 -0.39 -3.81 25.17
CA ASP A 410 -0.43 -4.68 23.98
C ASP A 410 -1.82 -4.76 23.34
N GLY A 411 -2.77 -3.95 23.83
CA GLY A 411 -4.16 -3.93 23.37
C GLY A 411 -5.02 -5.11 23.84
N SER A 412 -4.48 -6.08 24.58
CA SER A 412 -5.21 -7.32 24.93
C SER A 412 -6.26 -7.17 26.05
N LYS A 413 -6.29 -6.04 26.74
CA LYS A 413 -7.13 -5.76 27.93
C LYS A 413 -7.56 -4.29 27.96
N ALA A 414 -8.35 -3.90 28.96
CA ALA A 414 -8.67 -2.49 29.17
C ALA A 414 -7.41 -1.69 29.54
N PRO A 415 -7.25 -0.43 29.08
CA PRO A 415 -6.08 0.41 29.40
C PRO A 415 -5.78 0.48 30.90
N SER A 416 -6.81 0.54 31.75
CA SER A 416 -6.67 0.61 33.21
C SER A 416 -5.99 -0.62 33.86
N GLU A 417 -5.81 -1.70 33.12
CA GLU A 417 -5.13 -2.92 33.57
C GLU A 417 -3.63 -2.96 33.26
N PHE A 418 -3.10 -1.96 32.55
CA PHE A 418 -1.67 -1.84 32.19
C PHE A 418 -0.93 -0.81 33.05
N LEU A 419 0.40 -0.82 32.98
CA LEU A 419 1.24 0.14 33.69
C LEU A 419 1.42 1.42 32.87
N TRP A 420 0.94 2.53 33.42
CA TRP A 420 1.07 3.85 32.82
C TRP A 420 1.97 4.75 33.66
N ARG A 421 2.88 5.45 32.98
CA ARG A 421 3.69 6.53 33.56
C ARG A 421 3.28 7.85 32.93
N GLU A 422 2.82 8.79 33.76
CA GLU A 422 2.50 10.15 33.30
C GLU A 422 3.79 10.84 32.81
N ILE A 423 3.72 11.50 31.66
CA ILE A 423 4.82 12.29 31.12
C ILE A 423 4.47 13.78 31.21
N PRO A 424 5.41 14.64 31.63
CA PRO A 424 5.17 16.07 31.73
C PRO A 424 5.10 16.68 30.33
N ALA A 425 3.88 16.93 29.84
CA ALA A 425 3.62 17.65 28.60
C ALA A 425 3.01 19.02 28.90
N LYS A 426 3.33 20.04 28.09
CA LYS A 426 2.58 21.30 28.13
C LYS A 426 1.21 21.08 27.46
N ILE A 427 0.14 21.36 28.18
CA ILE A 427 -1.23 21.17 27.71
C ILE A 427 -1.93 22.53 27.65
N GLY A 428 -2.73 22.77 26.61
CA GLY A 428 -3.54 23.98 26.51
C GLY A 428 -4.51 24.11 27.68
N THR A 429 -4.49 25.25 28.38
CA THR A 429 -5.37 25.50 29.54
C THR A 429 -6.23 26.75 29.40
N SER A 430 -6.15 27.44 28.25
CA SER A 430 -6.97 28.61 27.92
C SER A 430 -8.32 28.20 27.31
N GLY A 431 -9.34 29.08 27.35
CA GLY A 431 -10.62 28.83 26.67
C GLY A 431 -11.78 28.43 27.61
N LYS A 432 -11.95 29.10 28.76
CA LYS A 432 -13.04 28.76 29.70
C LYS A 432 -14.45 28.96 29.12
N ASN A 433 -14.66 30.04 28.36
CA ASN A 433 -15.96 30.40 27.79
C ASN A 433 -15.97 30.34 26.25
N ASP A 434 -14.90 29.84 25.63
CA ASP A 434 -14.68 29.84 24.18
C ASP A 434 -13.60 28.81 23.81
N TYR A 435 -13.17 28.78 22.56
CA TYR A 435 -12.00 28.04 22.10
C TYR A 435 -10.69 28.68 22.64
N GLY A 436 -9.78 27.84 23.14
CA GLY A 436 -8.45 28.25 23.59
C GLY A 436 -7.48 28.53 22.44
N GLN A 437 -6.21 28.76 22.77
CA GLN A 437 -5.12 28.80 21.79
C GLN A 437 -4.46 27.43 21.66
N TRP A 438 -4.01 27.09 20.45
CA TRP A 438 -3.14 25.93 20.24
C TRP A 438 -1.87 26.09 21.07
N THR A 439 -1.51 25.01 21.77
CA THR A 439 -0.39 24.94 22.70
C THR A 439 0.47 23.74 22.35
N ALA A 440 1.70 24.00 21.92
CA ALA A 440 2.69 22.95 21.69
C ALA A 440 3.06 22.27 23.01
N SER A 441 3.18 20.94 22.95
CA SER A 441 3.59 20.09 24.07
C SER A 441 4.99 20.38 24.60
N GLY A 442 5.85 20.95 23.75
CA GLY A 442 7.30 21.02 23.93
C GLY A 442 7.95 19.67 23.65
N ASP A 443 9.26 19.60 23.85
CA ASP A 443 10.05 18.41 23.54
C ASP A 443 9.86 17.36 24.64
N ILE A 444 9.22 16.24 24.29
CA ILE A 444 9.02 15.12 25.19
C ILE A 444 10.05 14.04 24.87
N ASP A 445 11.10 13.95 25.67
CA ASP A 445 12.16 12.96 25.47
C ASP A 445 11.77 11.56 25.99
N LEU A 446 11.70 10.60 25.07
CA LEU A 446 11.45 9.20 25.36
C LEU A 446 12.74 8.37 25.52
N SER A 447 13.94 8.96 25.48
CA SER A 447 15.23 8.25 25.48
C SER A 447 15.44 7.25 26.62
N THR A 448 14.79 7.49 27.77
CA THR A 448 14.85 6.63 28.96
C THR A 448 13.93 5.42 28.90
N PHE A 449 13.10 5.31 27.87
CA PHE A 449 12.15 4.21 27.68
C PHE A 449 12.66 3.23 26.61
N GLY A 450 12.20 1.98 26.70
CA GLY A 450 12.22 1.06 25.57
C GLY A 450 11.08 1.39 24.60
N ASN A 451 10.70 0.44 23.75
CA ASN A 451 9.54 0.61 22.90
C ASN A 451 8.28 0.79 23.76
N VAL A 452 7.51 1.83 23.48
CA VAL A 452 6.36 2.26 24.28
C VAL A 452 5.25 2.76 23.38
N VAL A 453 4.01 2.72 23.88
CA VAL A 453 2.92 3.55 23.34
C VAL A 453 2.82 4.85 24.13
N LEU A 454 2.25 5.88 23.52
CA LEU A 454 1.84 7.11 24.18
C LEU A 454 0.30 7.21 24.16
N ALA A 455 -0.29 7.65 25.26
CA ALA A 455 -1.74 7.77 25.42
C ALA A 455 -2.15 9.16 25.87
N PHE A 456 -3.13 9.72 25.16
CA PHE A 456 -3.90 10.89 25.56
C PHE A 456 -5.14 10.46 26.32
N VAL A 457 -5.21 10.84 27.59
CA VAL A 457 -6.28 10.42 28.50
C VAL A 457 -7.10 11.63 28.89
N TYR A 458 -8.33 11.65 28.38
CA TYR A 458 -9.31 12.67 28.68
C TYR A 458 -10.25 12.19 29.80
N GLU A 459 -10.51 13.07 30.77
CA GLU A 459 -11.55 12.89 31.78
C GLU A 459 -12.39 14.17 31.93
N GLY A 460 -13.71 14.05 31.84
CA GLY A 460 -14.65 15.14 32.06
C GLY A 460 -16.03 14.65 32.48
N GLU A 461 -16.84 15.56 33.01
CA GLU A 461 -18.25 15.34 33.34
C GLU A 461 -19.00 16.67 33.19
N GLU A 462 -20.07 16.68 32.40
CA GLU A 462 -20.85 17.90 32.17
C GLU A 462 -21.28 18.53 33.50
N HIS A 463 -21.12 19.86 33.64
CA HIS A 463 -21.41 20.64 34.84
C HIS A 463 -20.58 20.32 36.11
N VAL A 464 -19.59 19.42 36.04
CA VAL A 464 -18.70 19.10 37.16
C VAL A 464 -17.23 19.35 36.79
N LYS A 465 -16.82 18.80 35.65
CA LYS A 465 -15.51 18.92 35.01
C LYS A 465 -15.76 19.09 33.52
N ASP A 466 -16.26 20.26 33.14
CA ASP A 466 -16.78 20.52 31.81
C ASP A 466 -15.68 20.98 30.83
N GLY A 467 -16.05 21.01 29.56
CA GLY A 467 -15.18 21.39 28.45
C GLY A 467 -14.66 20.20 27.66
N GLY A 468 -13.66 20.47 26.83
CA GLY A 468 -13.08 19.50 25.92
C GLY A 468 -11.65 19.85 25.53
N TYR A 469 -11.06 18.96 24.77
CA TYR A 469 -9.72 19.11 24.24
C TYR A 469 -9.68 18.70 22.78
N SER A 470 -8.84 19.42 22.04
CA SER A 470 -8.42 19.08 20.69
C SER A 470 -6.93 18.73 20.69
N ILE A 471 -6.53 17.78 19.85
CA ILE A 471 -5.14 17.35 19.63
C ILE A 471 -4.87 17.41 18.12
N ASP A 472 -3.68 17.89 17.78
CA ASP A 472 -3.23 17.97 16.40
C ASP A 472 -1.70 17.74 16.29
N ASN A 473 -1.21 17.53 15.07
CA ASN A 473 0.20 17.53 14.71
C ASN A 473 1.09 16.59 15.56
N PHE A 474 0.69 15.32 15.74
CA PHE A 474 1.48 14.35 16.50
C PHE A 474 2.67 13.83 15.70
N VAL A 475 3.87 13.89 16.27
CA VAL A 475 5.10 13.42 15.63
C VAL A 475 5.95 12.58 16.58
N PHE A 476 6.44 11.43 16.10
CA PHE A 476 7.45 10.58 16.75
C PHE A 476 8.46 10.05 15.73
N ASN A 477 9.76 10.21 16.01
CA ASN A 477 10.87 9.67 15.22
C ASN A 477 10.69 9.83 13.69
N LYS A 478 9.91 10.82 13.26
CA LYS A 478 9.81 11.21 11.88
C LYS A 478 11.07 11.98 11.59
N ASP A 479 11.87 11.47 10.65
CA ASP A 479 12.83 12.32 9.97
C ASP A 479 11.98 13.38 9.24
N GLY A 480 11.89 14.60 9.79
CA GLY A 480 11.07 15.67 9.21
C GLY A 480 10.04 16.36 10.13
N ASP A 481 10.27 16.40 11.44
CA ASP A 481 9.87 17.53 12.30
C ASP A 481 10.86 17.58 13.48
N VAL A 482 12.03 18.22 13.49
CA VAL A 482 12.54 19.37 12.75
C VAL A 482 11.44 20.29 12.22
N THR A 483 11.05 21.24 13.08
CA THR A 483 11.35 22.63 12.70
C THR A 483 12.62 22.57 11.85
N PRO A 484 12.57 22.89 10.52
CA PRO A 484 13.68 22.64 9.60
C PRO A 484 14.94 22.98 10.37
N PRO A 485 15.83 22.00 10.62
CA PRO A 485 16.74 22.03 11.76
C PRO A 485 17.28 23.41 11.82
N GLU A 486 16.99 24.16 12.89
CA GLU A 486 17.39 25.55 13.04
C GLU A 486 18.84 25.61 12.53
N PRO A 487 19.10 26.14 11.32
CA PRO A 487 20.14 25.85 10.31
C PRO A 487 21.34 24.90 10.59
N GLY A 488 21.24 23.96 11.52
CA GLY A 488 22.34 23.68 12.44
C GLY A 488 22.73 22.20 12.50
N ASP A 489 21.81 21.28 12.23
CA ASP A 489 22.13 19.84 12.21
C ASP A 489 22.25 19.26 10.80
N TYR A 490 21.29 19.51 9.89
CA TYR A 490 21.40 19.03 8.49
C TYR A 490 22.54 19.71 7.75
N TYR A 491 22.63 21.04 7.89
CA TYR A 491 23.73 21.86 7.37
C TYR A 491 24.83 22.11 8.39
N GLY A 492 24.86 21.42 9.54
CA GLY A 492 25.90 21.57 10.55
C GLY A 492 27.33 21.46 10.00
N PRO A 493 27.64 20.51 9.10
CA PRO A 493 28.94 20.47 8.44
C PRO A 493 29.25 21.68 7.55
N ALA A 494 28.27 22.49 7.15
CA ALA A 494 28.41 23.71 6.37
C ALA A 494 28.51 24.98 7.24
N GLU A 495 28.18 24.90 8.53
CA GLU A 495 28.15 26.04 9.44
C GLU A 495 29.49 26.81 9.46
N GLY A 496 29.40 28.15 9.34
CA GLY A 496 30.54 29.06 9.41
C GLY A 496 31.49 29.02 8.20
N LYS A 497 31.20 28.25 7.15
CA LYS A 497 32.00 28.19 5.92
C LYS A 497 31.48 29.19 4.90
N THR A 498 32.34 29.62 3.98
CA THR A 498 32.00 30.45 2.82
C THR A 498 32.75 29.98 1.57
N GLY A 499 32.42 30.55 0.42
CA GLY A 499 33.07 30.27 -0.86
C GLY A 499 33.05 28.78 -1.22
N TYR A 500 34.16 28.31 -1.80
CA TYR A 500 34.28 26.92 -2.23
C TYR A 500 34.23 25.92 -1.06
N GLU A 501 34.70 26.28 0.14
CA GLU A 501 34.63 25.38 1.30
C GLU A 501 33.18 25.10 1.75
N LEU A 502 32.32 26.11 1.66
CA LEU A 502 30.88 25.97 1.90
C LEU A 502 30.26 25.06 0.85
N LYS A 503 30.54 25.33 -0.43
CA LYS A 503 30.04 24.51 -1.54
C LYS A 503 30.42 23.03 -1.40
N THR A 504 31.69 22.72 -1.11
CA THR A 504 32.15 21.34 -0.89
C THR A 504 31.49 20.70 0.34
N ALA A 505 31.20 21.48 1.39
CA ALA A 505 30.49 20.96 2.55
C ALA A 505 29.04 20.59 2.21
N LEU A 506 28.35 21.48 1.49
CA LEU A 506 26.99 21.24 0.99
C LEU A 506 26.95 20.05 0.04
N HIS A 507 27.88 19.96 -0.93
CA HIS A 507 28.06 18.82 -1.82
C HIS A 507 28.07 17.50 -1.06
N LYS A 508 28.89 17.39 0.00
CA LYS A 508 28.98 16.19 0.83
C LYS A 508 27.67 15.86 1.54
N ILE A 509 26.96 16.88 2.05
CA ILE A 509 25.66 16.72 2.72
C ILE A 509 24.65 16.16 1.72
N ILE A 510 24.41 16.88 0.62
CA ILE A 510 23.34 16.57 -0.33
C ILE A 510 23.67 15.42 -1.28
N SER A 511 24.91 14.92 -1.24
CA SER A 511 25.34 13.68 -1.93
C SER A 511 25.25 12.43 -1.06
N SER A 512 25.12 12.59 0.26
CA SER A 512 25.06 11.47 1.19
C SER A 512 23.66 10.87 1.24
N ASN A 513 23.56 9.54 1.30
CA ASN A 513 22.30 8.79 1.45
C ASN A 513 21.21 9.11 0.42
N THR A 514 21.56 9.66 -0.75
CA THR A 514 20.60 9.96 -1.81
C THR A 514 20.07 8.70 -2.47
N VAL A 515 18.78 8.67 -2.74
CA VAL A 515 18.11 7.62 -3.52
C VAL A 515 17.97 8.06 -4.97
N ASP A 516 18.45 7.25 -5.90
CA ASP A 516 18.11 7.41 -7.32
C ASP A 516 16.77 6.72 -7.58
N VAL A 517 15.73 7.49 -7.87
CA VAL A 517 14.38 6.97 -8.19
C VAL A 517 14.30 6.30 -9.56
N GLY A 518 15.37 6.42 -10.37
CA GLY A 518 15.40 6.00 -11.75
C GLY A 518 14.50 6.86 -12.63
N TYR A 519 14.76 6.84 -13.94
CA TYR A 519 14.07 7.76 -14.84
C TYR A 519 12.55 7.55 -14.90
N LYS A 520 12.08 6.31 -14.70
CA LYS A 520 10.64 6.00 -14.60
C LYS A 520 10.02 6.46 -13.27
N GLY A 521 10.79 6.45 -12.18
CA GLY A 521 10.30 6.85 -10.86
C GLY A 521 9.97 8.34 -10.76
N LEU A 522 10.49 9.17 -11.68
CA LEU A 522 10.07 10.58 -11.81
C LEU A 522 8.56 10.74 -11.96
N TRP A 523 7.90 9.85 -12.73
CA TRP A 523 6.44 9.91 -12.91
C TRP A 523 5.68 9.66 -11.62
N GLU A 524 6.21 8.80 -10.75
CA GLU A 524 5.63 8.54 -9.45
C GLU A 524 5.88 9.71 -8.49
N ALA A 525 7.10 10.27 -8.51
CA ALA A 525 7.48 11.41 -7.69
C ALA A 525 6.59 12.64 -7.93
N TYR A 526 6.23 12.93 -9.18
CA TYR A 526 5.37 14.07 -9.52
C TYR A 526 3.97 14.04 -8.89
N ASN A 527 3.50 12.88 -8.43
CA ASN A 527 2.22 12.79 -7.71
C ASN A 527 2.24 13.53 -6.36
N THR A 528 3.43 13.81 -5.83
CA THR A 528 3.61 14.57 -4.60
C THR A 528 4.41 15.84 -4.86
N THR A 529 5.53 15.77 -5.57
CA THR A 529 6.48 16.91 -5.69
C THR A 529 5.99 18.06 -6.55
N ASP A 530 5.00 17.82 -7.42
CA ASP A 530 4.56 18.79 -8.44
C ASP A 530 3.01 18.76 -8.56
N ASP A 531 2.30 18.58 -7.45
CA ASP A 531 0.82 18.61 -7.39
C ASP A 531 0.32 20.03 -7.11
N LYS A 532 -0.16 20.72 -8.15
CA LYS A 532 -0.55 22.14 -8.09
C LYS A 532 -1.56 22.42 -6.97
N TYR A 533 -2.52 21.55 -6.70
CA TYR A 533 -3.62 21.83 -5.76
C TYR A 533 -3.61 21.05 -4.45
N GLY A 534 -2.56 20.27 -4.18
CA GLY A 534 -2.53 19.36 -3.02
C GLY A 534 -3.63 18.29 -3.03
N LYS A 535 -4.13 17.94 -4.24
CA LYS A 535 -5.26 17.01 -4.46
C LYS A 535 -4.90 15.83 -5.37
N LYS A 536 -3.62 15.66 -5.67
CA LYS A 536 -2.97 14.56 -6.40
C LYS A 536 -3.35 14.40 -7.86
N HIS A 537 -3.87 15.45 -8.49
CA HIS A 537 -4.48 15.31 -9.82
C HIS A 537 -3.95 16.28 -10.87
N ILE A 538 -3.49 17.48 -10.53
CA ILE A 538 -3.06 18.47 -11.52
C ILE A 538 -1.57 18.76 -11.36
N VAL A 539 -0.84 18.69 -12.47
CA VAL A 539 0.60 18.97 -12.53
C VAL A 539 0.87 20.46 -12.38
N TRP A 540 1.82 20.82 -11.51
CA TRP A 540 2.37 22.16 -11.44
C TRP A 540 3.49 22.34 -12.47
N ASP A 541 3.09 22.72 -13.69
CA ASP A 541 3.98 22.91 -14.84
C ASP A 541 4.42 24.38 -15.01
N ILE A 542 5.70 24.67 -14.80
CA ILE A 542 6.28 26.03 -14.92
C ILE A 542 6.20 26.64 -16.34
N TYR A 543 5.91 25.84 -17.37
CA TYR A 543 5.77 26.27 -18.76
C TYR A 543 4.33 26.46 -19.24
N SER A 544 3.35 26.01 -18.46
CA SER A 544 1.94 26.24 -18.74
C SER A 544 1.25 27.11 -17.71
N ASP A 545 1.78 27.12 -16.49
CA ASP A 545 1.23 27.87 -15.37
C ASP A 545 1.26 29.38 -15.66
N ILE A 546 0.13 30.03 -15.37
CA ILE A 546 -0.07 31.47 -15.47
C ILE A 546 -0.48 31.93 -14.06
N PRO A 547 0.47 32.42 -13.24
CA PRO A 547 0.19 32.78 -11.85
C PRO A 547 -0.81 33.94 -11.70
N ASP A 548 -1.58 33.95 -10.59
CA ASP A 548 -2.39 35.10 -10.21
C ASP A 548 -1.46 36.30 -9.97
N PRO A 549 -1.61 37.42 -10.72
CA PRO A 549 -0.75 38.59 -10.57
C PRO A 549 -0.81 39.24 -9.17
N ASN A 550 -1.81 38.94 -8.36
CA ASN A 550 -1.92 39.43 -6.98
C ASN A 550 -1.30 38.47 -5.96
N ASN A 551 -1.09 37.21 -6.32
CA ASN A 551 -0.57 36.19 -5.42
C ASN A 551 0.12 35.05 -6.21
N PRO A 552 1.25 35.34 -6.87
CA PRO A 552 1.77 34.48 -7.91
C PRO A 552 2.46 33.20 -7.37
N THR A 553 2.72 33.16 -6.06
CA THR A 553 3.37 32.03 -5.37
C THR A 553 2.39 30.99 -4.84
N VAL A 554 1.07 31.21 -4.98
CA VAL A 554 0.02 30.34 -4.43
C VAL A 554 -0.74 29.69 -5.57
N PRO A 555 -1.03 28.37 -5.50
CA PRO A 555 -1.86 27.73 -6.50
C PRO A 555 -3.21 28.43 -6.63
N ASP A 556 -3.50 28.86 -7.84
CA ASP A 556 -4.76 29.47 -8.22
C ASP A 556 -5.50 28.58 -9.18
N GLY A 557 -6.84 28.71 -9.21
CA GLY A 557 -7.61 28.00 -10.21
C GLY A 557 -7.19 28.43 -11.62
N LYS A 558 -7.24 27.49 -12.57
CA LYS A 558 -6.94 27.69 -13.99
C LYS A 558 -7.19 29.12 -14.52
N GLN A 559 -6.13 29.82 -14.89
CA GLN A 559 -6.21 31.14 -15.49
C GLN A 559 -6.53 31.07 -17.00
N PRO A 560 -7.06 32.17 -17.59
CA PRO A 560 -7.31 32.24 -19.03
C PRO A 560 -6.04 32.03 -19.86
N GLY A 561 -6.01 30.93 -20.62
CA GLY A 561 -4.86 30.56 -21.46
C GLY A 561 -3.96 29.50 -20.84
N GLU A 562 -4.07 29.26 -19.54
CA GLU A 562 -3.29 28.24 -18.83
C GLU A 562 -3.69 26.84 -19.31
N TYR A 563 -2.70 25.94 -19.34
CA TYR A 563 -2.93 24.51 -19.54
C TYR A 563 -2.72 23.77 -18.22
N GLU A 564 -3.66 22.91 -17.88
CA GLU A 564 -3.58 22.03 -16.72
C GLU A 564 -3.53 20.60 -17.22
N TYR A 565 -2.62 19.81 -16.65
CA TYR A 565 -2.44 18.42 -17.02
C TYR A 565 -2.79 17.51 -15.87
N VAL A 566 -3.42 16.39 -16.20
CA VAL A 566 -3.76 15.37 -15.22
C VAL A 566 -2.57 14.43 -15.02
N LEU A 567 -2.16 14.27 -13.76
CA LEU A 567 -1.13 13.32 -13.36
C LEU A 567 -1.48 11.89 -13.82
N GLY A 568 -0.56 11.20 -14.50
CA GLY A 568 -0.78 9.86 -15.06
C GLY A 568 -1.47 9.80 -16.42
N ASP A 569 -2.40 10.72 -16.71
CA ASP A 569 -3.23 10.66 -17.93
C ASP A 569 -2.60 11.43 -19.11
N ASP A 570 -2.06 12.62 -18.86
CA ASP A 570 -1.53 13.52 -19.90
C ASP A 570 -0.01 13.41 -20.07
N GLN A 571 0.59 12.27 -19.69
CA GLN A 571 2.06 12.03 -19.72
C GLN A 571 2.55 11.58 -21.10
N ASN A 572 3.73 12.05 -21.52
CA ASN A 572 4.46 11.46 -22.65
C ASN A 572 5.99 11.52 -22.52
N ASP A 573 6.66 10.83 -23.46
CA ASP A 573 8.13 10.83 -23.62
C ASP A 573 8.62 11.63 -24.83
N GLY A 574 7.73 12.40 -25.48
CA GLY A 574 7.99 13.08 -26.75
C GLY A 574 7.81 14.59 -26.68
N HIS A 575 7.82 15.24 -27.84
CA HIS A 575 7.57 16.68 -28.00
C HIS A 575 6.49 16.92 -29.07
N THR A 576 5.49 16.04 -29.14
CA THR A 576 4.54 15.99 -30.25
C THR A 576 3.25 16.74 -29.93
N GLY A 577 2.87 17.67 -30.80
CA GLY A 577 1.60 18.40 -30.73
C GLY A 577 1.78 19.90 -30.50
N PRO A 578 0.69 20.68 -30.51
CA PRO A 578 0.67 22.05 -29.99
C PRO A 578 0.84 22.07 -28.45
N GLU A 579 1.07 23.25 -27.88
CA GLU A 579 0.97 23.45 -26.41
C GLU A 579 -0.40 23.00 -25.89
N GLY A 580 -0.46 22.54 -24.64
CA GLY A 580 -1.67 22.05 -24.02
C GLY A 580 -2.02 20.59 -24.35
N THR A 581 -1.16 19.88 -25.10
CA THR A 581 -1.45 18.49 -25.51
C THR A 581 -1.11 17.47 -24.41
N ASN A 582 0.02 17.67 -23.72
CA ASN A 582 0.57 16.77 -22.72
C ASN A 582 1.82 17.40 -22.10
N TYR A 583 2.26 16.82 -20.99
CA TYR A 583 3.50 17.19 -20.33
C TYR A 583 4.53 16.04 -20.42
N ASN A 584 5.80 16.40 -20.28
CA ASN A 584 6.93 15.51 -20.26
C ASN A 584 7.96 15.97 -19.21
N ARG A 585 9.17 15.40 -19.26
CA ARG A 585 10.24 15.62 -18.29
C ARG A 585 11.24 16.63 -18.83
N GLU A 586 11.26 17.82 -18.26
CA GLU A 586 12.21 18.90 -18.55
C GLU A 586 13.45 18.73 -17.67
N HIS A 587 14.62 18.59 -18.28
CA HIS A 587 15.89 18.66 -17.57
C HIS A 587 16.35 20.12 -17.54
N THR A 588 16.10 20.83 -16.44
CA THR A 588 16.44 22.25 -16.28
C THR A 588 17.91 22.50 -16.64
N MET A 589 18.83 21.61 -16.22
CA MET A 589 20.15 21.49 -16.85
C MET A 589 20.10 20.39 -17.93
N PRO A 590 20.25 20.71 -19.23
CA PRO A 590 19.99 19.75 -20.30
C PRO A 590 20.77 18.44 -20.15
N GLN A 591 20.09 17.31 -20.26
CA GLN A 591 20.73 15.99 -20.15
C GLN A 591 21.81 15.70 -21.19
N SER A 592 21.87 16.47 -22.29
CA SER A 592 22.98 16.41 -23.25
C SER A 592 24.29 16.97 -22.69
N TRP A 593 24.24 17.91 -21.75
CA TRP A 593 25.42 18.54 -21.16
C TRP A 593 26.20 17.59 -20.25
N PHE A 594 25.55 16.59 -19.66
CA PHE A 594 26.18 15.57 -18.81
C PHE A 594 26.09 14.15 -19.39
N ASN A 595 25.94 14.01 -20.72
CA ASN A 595 25.90 12.72 -21.41
C ASN A 595 24.84 11.73 -20.89
N LYS A 596 23.70 12.25 -20.40
CA LYS A 596 22.55 11.49 -19.88
C LYS A 596 22.93 10.50 -18.76
N GLN A 597 23.99 10.81 -18.00
CA GLN A 597 24.46 9.95 -16.92
C GLN A 597 23.52 9.98 -15.71
N TYR A 598 23.48 8.87 -14.97
CA TYR A 598 22.82 8.76 -13.68
C TYR A 598 23.81 9.12 -12.56
N PRO A 599 23.36 9.72 -11.44
CA PRO A 599 21.95 9.96 -11.09
C PRO A 599 21.35 11.28 -11.62
N MET A 600 22.15 12.17 -12.23
CA MET A 600 21.70 13.49 -12.73
C MET A 600 20.44 13.42 -13.62
N ARG A 601 20.31 12.35 -14.41
CA ARG A 601 19.20 12.15 -15.34
C ARG A 601 17.84 11.95 -14.65
N SER A 602 17.82 11.47 -13.41
CA SER A 602 16.62 11.19 -12.61
C SER A 602 16.58 11.97 -11.29
N ASP A 603 17.41 13.00 -11.17
CA ASP A 603 17.42 13.87 -10.00
C ASP A 603 16.15 14.75 -9.98
N ILE A 604 15.25 14.49 -9.04
CA ILE A 604 13.93 15.11 -8.99
C ILE A 604 14.05 16.64 -8.85
N PHE A 605 15.12 17.17 -8.25
CA PHE A 605 15.31 18.62 -8.15
C PHE A 605 15.46 19.30 -9.50
N GLN A 606 16.02 18.64 -10.51
CA GLN A 606 16.28 19.24 -11.82
C GLN A 606 15.37 18.73 -12.93
N VAL A 607 14.63 17.64 -12.70
CA VAL A 607 13.71 17.10 -13.69
C VAL A 607 12.28 17.47 -13.36
N LEU A 608 11.80 18.56 -13.96
CA LEU A 608 10.46 19.11 -13.73
C LEU A 608 9.45 18.53 -14.73
N PRO A 609 8.19 18.31 -14.34
CA PRO A 609 7.12 17.99 -15.29
C PRO A 609 6.68 19.28 -16.00
N THR A 610 6.77 19.32 -17.33
CA THR A 610 6.40 20.52 -18.09
C THR A 610 5.72 20.24 -19.44
N ASP A 611 5.00 21.21 -19.99
CA ASP A 611 4.42 21.12 -21.34
C ASP A 611 5.46 20.64 -22.36
N SER A 612 5.10 19.58 -23.08
CA SER A 612 6.05 18.87 -23.93
C SER A 612 6.47 19.68 -25.15
N LYS A 613 5.61 20.59 -25.62
CA LYS A 613 5.87 21.50 -26.74
C LYS A 613 6.79 22.63 -26.28
N VAL A 614 6.55 23.24 -25.13
CA VAL A 614 7.42 24.30 -24.58
C VAL A 614 8.79 23.73 -24.24
N ASN A 615 8.88 22.56 -23.59
CA ASN A 615 10.14 21.82 -23.41
C ASN A 615 10.83 21.57 -24.76
N GLY A 616 10.09 21.10 -25.76
CA GLY A 616 10.63 20.88 -27.10
C GLY A 616 11.15 22.15 -27.79
N MET A 617 10.55 23.32 -27.50
CA MET A 617 11.04 24.62 -27.99
C MET A 617 12.26 25.10 -27.20
N ARG A 618 12.30 24.87 -25.88
CA ARG A 618 13.46 25.16 -25.04
C ARG A 618 14.67 24.34 -25.47
N GLY A 619 14.49 23.06 -25.74
CA GLY A 619 15.51 22.16 -26.26
C GLY A 619 16.70 22.04 -25.30
N ASN A 620 17.91 22.34 -25.78
CA ASN A 620 19.12 22.38 -24.96
C ASN A 620 19.70 23.80 -24.84
N ASN A 621 18.89 24.83 -25.11
CA ASN A 621 19.35 26.22 -25.02
C ASN A 621 19.56 26.61 -23.55
N PRO A 622 20.58 27.45 -23.25
CA PRO A 622 20.75 28.07 -21.94
C PRO A 622 19.48 28.84 -21.53
N TYR A 623 19.29 28.99 -20.21
CA TYR A 623 18.36 30.00 -19.74
C TYR A 623 19.02 31.38 -19.85
N GLY A 624 18.24 32.42 -20.10
CA GLY A 624 18.75 33.79 -20.20
C GLY A 624 17.67 34.78 -20.59
N GLU A 625 17.99 36.07 -20.53
CA GLU A 625 17.05 37.13 -20.91
C GLU A 625 16.96 37.28 -22.43
N VAL A 626 15.75 37.15 -23.00
CA VAL A 626 15.53 37.26 -24.44
C VAL A 626 15.31 38.72 -24.83
N GLU A 627 16.25 39.31 -25.57
CA GLU A 627 16.10 40.64 -26.15
C GLU A 627 15.36 40.60 -27.50
N ASN A 628 15.69 39.61 -28.35
CA ASN A 628 15.08 39.45 -29.66
C ASN A 628 14.31 38.14 -29.74
N THR A 629 13.01 38.20 -29.46
CA THR A 629 12.12 37.04 -29.41
C THR A 629 11.86 36.44 -30.80
N THR A 630 12.04 35.14 -30.92
CA THR A 630 11.69 34.35 -32.12
C THR A 630 10.45 33.49 -31.91
N TRP A 631 10.13 33.15 -30.65
CA TRP A 631 8.92 32.43 -30.27
C TRP A 631 8.53 32.76 -28.82
N THR A 632 7.23 32.70 -28.53
CA THR A 632 6.65 32.92 -27.20
C THR A 632 5.60 31.84 -26.94
N SER A 633 5.68 31.19 -25.79
CA SER A 633 4.66 30.24 -25.32
C SER A 633 3.39 30.97 -24.90
N VAL A 634 2.32 30.23 -24.64
CA VAL A 634 1.07 30.79 -24.12
C VAL A 634 1.24 31.39 -22.73
N ASN A 635 2.05 30.77 -21.85
CA ASN A 635 2.29 31.31 -20.52
C ASN A 635 3.19 32.56 -20.53
N GLY A 636 3.90 32.84 -21.63
CA GLY A 636 4.73 34.02 -21.80
C GLY A 636 6.24 33.77 -21.80
N SER A 637 6.67 32.50 -21.62
CA SER A 637 8.07 32.10 -21.80
C SER A 637 8.53 32.35 -23.23
N LYS A 638 9.81 32.67 -23.44
CA LYS A 638 10.33 33.10 -24.75
C LYS A 638 11.54 32.28 -25.18
N LEU A 639 11.65 32.08 -26.49
CA LEU A 639 12.89 31.64 -27.15
C LEU A 639 13.37 32.75 -28.08
N GLY A 640 14.66 33.08 -28.04
CA GLY A 640 15.22 34.12 -28.88
C GLY A 640 16.70 34.29 -28.66
N THR A 641 17.22 35.49 -28.97
CA THR A 641 18.61 35.82 -28.65
C THR A 641 18.71 36.84 -27.53
N ASP A 642 19.72 36.67 -26.67
CA ASP A 642 20.12 37.65 -25.66
C ASP A 642 20.82 38.87 -26.30
N ALA A 643 21.28 39.79 -25.46
CA ALA A 643 22.01 41.00 -25.86
C ALA A 643 23.38 40.73 -26.51
N ASN A 644 23.95 39.56 -26.28
CA ASN A 644 25.22 39.12 -26.83
C ASN A 644 25.05 38.29 -28.13
N GLY A 645 23.81 37.98 -28.50
CA GLY A 645 23.46 37.20 -29.69
C GLY A 645 23.44 35.68 -29.47
N HIS A 646 23.53 35.22 -28.22
CA HIS A 646 23.36 33.80 -27.87
C HIS A 646 21.90 33.40 -27.97
N THR A 647 21.61 32.17 -28.43
CA THR A 647 20.24 31.65 -28.40
C THR A 647 19.90 31.16 -27.00
N VAL A 648 18.91 31.77 -26.36
CA VAL A 648 18.53 31.49 -24.96
C VAL A 648 17.02 31.32 -24.82
N PHE A 649 16.61 30.69 -23.73
CA PHE A 649 15.22 30.56 -23.32
C PHE A 649 14.95 31.35 -22.03
N GLU A 650 13.90 32.16 -22.01
CA GLU A 650 13.49 32.96 -20.86
C GLU A 650 12.18 32.41 -20.30
N PRO A 651 12.14 31.82 -19.08
CA PRO A 651 10.88 31.53 -18.40
C PRO A 651 10.22 32.84 -17.94
N ILE A 652 8.94 32.79 -17.57
CA ILE A 652 8.28 33.94 -16.94
C ILE A 652 8.93 34.32 -15.61
N ASP A 653 8.73 35.56 -15.18
CA ASP A 653 9.43 36.14 -14.02
C ASP A 653 9.23 35.33 -12.72
N GLU A 654 8.06 34.72 -12.52
CA GLU A 654 7.71 33.90 -11.34
C GLU A 654 8.49 32.58 -11.22
N TYR A 655 9.20 32.15 -12.27
CA TYR A 655 9.95 30.89 -12.26
C TYR A 655 11.44 31.07 -12.52
N LYS A 656 11.92 32.32 -12.56
CA LYS A 656 13.33 32.63 -12.79
C LYS A 656 14.19 32.21 -11.60
N GLY A 657 13.71 32.45 -10.38
CA GLY A 657 14.36 32.08 -9.13
C GLY A 657 14.42 30.57 -8.94
N ASP A 658 13.32 29.86 -9.24
CA ASP A 658 13.25 28.38 -9.23
C ASP A 658 14.37 27.78 -10.10
N VAL A 659 14.45 28.22 -11.34
CA VAL A 659 15.48 27.77 -12.31
C VAL A 659 16.89 28.09 -11.80
N ALA A 660 17.09 29.28 -11.26
CA ALA A 660 18.39 29.68 -10.72
C ALA A 660 18.83 28.79 -9.55
N ARG A 661 17.95 28.54 -8.58
CA ARG A 661 18.23 27.69 -7.42
C ARG A 661 18.46 26.22 -7.82
N ILE A 662 17.82 25.74 -8.89
CA ILE A 662 18.11 24.42 -9.47
C ILE A 662 19.51 24.37 -10.10
N TYR A 663 19.94 25.43 -10.81
CA TYR A 663 21.30 25.51 -11.36
C TYR A 663 22.37 25.50 -10.25
N PHE A 664 22.19 26.31 -9.21
CA PHE A 664 23.10 26.31 -8.05
C PHE A 664 23.13 24.96 -7.33
N TYR A 665 21.97 24.30 -7.20
CA TYR A 665 21.88 22.93 -6.70
C TYR A 665 22.70 21.96 -7.56
N MET A 666 22.52 21.96 -8.88
CA MET A 666 23.27 21.09 -9.79
C MET A 666 24.78 21.33 -9.70
N ALA A 667 25.20 22.59 -9.64
CA ALA A 667 26.59 22.99 -9.47
C ALA A 667 27.21 22.49 -8.16
N THR A 668 26.40 22.35 -7.12
CA THR A 668 26.84 21.95 -5.78
C THR A 668 26.76 20.43 -5.61
N ARG A 669 25.63 19.80 -5.97
CA ARG A 669 25.39 18.35 -5.83
C ARG A 669 26.36 17.52 -6.65
N TYR A 670 26.78 18.04 -7.79
CA TYR A 670 27.63 17.35 -8.75
C TYR A 670 29.01 18.01 -8.87
N GLU A 671 29.50 18.63 -7.78
CA GLU A 671 30.78 19.35 -7.75
C GLU A 671 31.95 18.56 -8.36
N ASP A 672 32.03 17.26 -8.04
CA ASP A 672 33.09 16.36 -8.51
C ASP A 672 32.99 15.99 -10.02
N GLN A 673 31.89 16.37 -10.69
CA GLN A 673 31.57 15.95 -12.06
C GLN A 673 31.40 17.14 -13.01
N ILE A 674 30.80 18.24 -12.55
CA ILE A 674 30.30 19.30 -13.42
C ILE A 674 31.38 20.02 -14.23
N GLY A 675 32.60 20.15 -13.70
CA GLY A 675 33.70 20.75 -14.46
C GLY A 675 34.07 19.97 -15.73
N SER A 676 33.73 18.67 -15.81
CA SER A 676 33.96 17.87 -17.02
C SER A 676 32.87 18.04 -18.10
N TRP A 677 31.81 18.81 -17.82
CA TRP A 677 30.63 18.89 -18.69
C TRP A 677 30.71 19.99 -19.75
N GLU A 678 31.50 21.04 -19.52
CA GLU A 678 31.75 22.17 -20.43
C GLU A 678 31.87 21.72 -21.89
N ASN A 679 32.81 20.82 -22.18
CA ASN A 679 33.13 20.42 -23.55
C ASN A 679 32.16 19.41 -24.18
N ASN A 680 31.06 19.02 -23.52
CA ASN A 680 30.14 18.03 -24.07
C ASN A 680 29.27 18.61 -25.20
N THR A 681 28.92 19.90 -25.16
CA THR A 681 28.15 20.59 -26.21
C THR A 681 28.50 22.08 -26.26
N GLU A 682 28.27 22.74 -27.39
CA GLU A 682 28.48 24.21 -27.52
C GLU A 682 27.67 25.02 -26.50
N ASN A 683 26.44 24.59 -26.17
CA ASN A 683 25.63 25.27 -25.15
C ASN A 683 26.11 25.02 -23.72
N ALA A 684 26.80 23.88 -23.48
CA ALA A 684 27.41 23.61 -22.18
C ALA A 684 28.68 24.47 -22.01
N ASP A 685 29.50 24.59 -23.06
CA ASP A 685 30.68 25.46 -23.12
C ASP A 685 30.32 26.93 -22.95
N LEU A 686 29.17 27.35 -23.47
CA LEU A 686 28.66 28.71 -23.31
C LEU A 686 28.28 29.05 -21.85
N VAL A 687 27.92 28.05 -21.05
CA VAL A 687 27.34 28.22 -19.71
C VAL A 687 28.31 27.82 -18.60
N LEU A 688 29.12 26.80 -18.82
CA LEU A 688 30.02 26.21 -17.83
C LEU A 688 31.46 26.62 -18.11
N ASP A 689 32.20 27.06 -17.10
CA ASP A 689 33.60 27.56 -17.23
C ASP A 689 34.68 26.45 -17.10
N GLY A 690 34.24 25.18 -17.10
CA GLY A 690 35.11 24.02 -16.90
C GLY A 690 35.64 23.82 -15.47
N SER A 691 35.32 24.71 -14.52
CA SER A 691 35.75 24.60 -13.13
C SER A 691 34.72 23.89 -12.25
N SER A 692 35.17 23.16 -11.23
CA SER A 692 34.27 22.68 -10.16
C SER A 692 33.99 23.75 -9.10
N THR A 693 34.74 24.85 -9.10
CA THR A 693 34.64 25.92 -8.09
C THR A 693 33.55 26.91 -8.47
N LYS A 694 33.78 27.71 -9.53
CA LYS A 694 32.85 28.75 -9.99
C LYS A 694 31.70 28.12 -10.80
N VAL A 695 32.03 27.12 -11.62
CA VAL A 695 31.14 26.34 -12.50
C VAL A 695 30.60 27.11 -13.69
N PHE A 696 30.11 28.33 -13.48
CA PHE A 696 29.41 29.08 -14.52
C PHE A 696 30.29 30.15 -15.14
N GLU A 697 30.09 30.40 -16.43
CA GLU A 697 30.61 31.60 -17.09
C GLU A 697 30.03 32.87 -16.46
N ASP A 698 30.77 33.98 -16.52
CA ASP A 698 30.44 35.19 -15.74
C ASP A 698 29.05 35.74 -16.06
N TRP A 699 28.65 35.69 -17.33
CA TRP A 699 27.35 36.20 -17.79
C TRP A 699 26.18 35.36 -17.23
N GLU A 700 26.31 34.03 -17.21
CA GLU A 700 25.27 33.14 -16.68
C GLU A 700 25.20 33.29 -15.17
N LEU A 701 26.36 33.32 -14.48
CA LEU A 701 26.39 33.50 -13.03
C LEU A 701 25.70 34.80 -12.59
N GLU A 702 25.92 35.89 -13.33
CA GLU A 702 25.28 37.18 -13.06
C GLU A 702 23.75 37.08 -13.20
N ILE A 703 23.26 36.45 -14.27
CA ILE A 703 21.82 36.25 -14.50
C ILE A 703 21.20 35.36 -13.42
N LEU A 704 21.81 34.21 -13.10
CA LEU A 704 21.26 33.29 -12.09
C LEU A 704 21.19 33.95 -10.71
N LYS A 705 22.20 34.75 -10.33
CA LYS A 705 22.18 35.52 -9.09
C LYS A 705 21.06 36.57 -9.11
N GLN A 706 20.94 37.33 -10.20
CA GLN A 706 19.89 38.33 -10.36
C GLN A 706 18.50 37.71 -10.28
N TRP A 707 18.30 36.56 -10.93
CA TRP A 707 17.04 35.83 -10.93
C TRP A 707 16.68 35.30 -9.54
N ALA A 708 17.63 34.67 -8.84
CA ALA A 708 17.40 34.19 -7.47
C ALA A 708 17.09 35.32 -6.46
N GLU A 709 17.60 36.54 -6.69
CA GLU A 709 17.30 37.72 -5.85
C GLU A 709 15.96 38.36 -6.22
N SER A 710 15.65 38.43 -7.52
CA SER A 710 14.43 39.09 -8.04
C SER A 710 13.17 38.26 -7.84
N ASP A 711 13.32 36.94 -7.81
CA ASP A 711 12.27 35.95 -7.57
C ASP A 711 12.64 35.11 -6.33
N PRO A 712 12.23 35.57 -5.12
CA PRO A 712 12.54 34.91 -3.85
C PRO A 712 11.94 33.51 -3.75
N VAL A 713 12.42 32.73 -2.78
CA VAL A 713 11.90 31.36 -2.54
C VAL A 713 10.39 31.39 -2.30
N SER A 714 9.65 30.63 -3.10
CA SER A 714 8.19 30.52 -3.03
C SER A 714 7.74 29.37 -2.12
N GLN A 715 6.47 29.37 -1.69
CA GLN A 715 5.91 28.26 -0.93
C GLN A 715 5.92 26.95 -1.74
N LYS A 716 5.67 27.04 -3.05
CA LYS A 716 5.80 25.92 -3.99
C LYS A 716 7.17 25.25 -3.89
N GLU A 717 8.25 26.03 -3.88
CA GLU A 717 9.60 25.47 -3.80
C GLU A 717 9.89 24.84 -2.45
N ILE A 718 9.41 25.43 -1.36
CA ILE A 718 9.54 24.87 -0.01
C ILE A 718 8.83 23.52 0.04
N ASP A 719 7.57 23.45 -0.39
CA ASP A 719 6.77 22.23 -0.40
C ASP A 719 7.42 21.15 -1.26
N ARG A 720 7.87 21.53 -2.46
CA ARG A 720 8.59 20.64 -3.36
C ARG A 720 9.91 20.16 -2.75
N ASN A 721 10.67 21.00 -2.06
CA ASN A 721 11.93 20.62 -1.42
C ASN A 721 11.69 19.60 -0.29
N GLU A 722 10.61 19.76 0.48
CA GLU A 722 10.19 18.78 1.49
C GLU A 722 9.75 17.45 0.86
N ASP A 723 8.98 17.48 -0.21
CA ASP A 723 8.49 16.27 -0.86
C ASP A 723 9.59 15.51 -1.60
N VAL A 724 10.52 16.22 -2.24
CA VAL A 724 11.71 15.59 -2.83
C VAL A 724 12.57 14.97 -1.74
N TYR A 725 12.73 15.61 -0.57
CA TYR A 725 13.50 15.04 0.53
C TYR A 725 12.92 13.70 1.03
N LYS A 726 11.58 13.57 1.08
CA LYS A 726 10.92 12.31 1.47
C LYS A 726 11.22 11.15 0.50
N ILE A 727 11.53 11.45 -0.75
CA ILE A 727 11.74 10.46 -1.82
C ILE A 727 13.24 10.24 -2.12
N GLN A 728 13.97 11.32 -2.36
CA GLN A 728 15.38 11.33 -2.79
C GLN A 728 16.36 11.40 -1.62
N HIS A 729 15.88 11.72 -0.41
CA HIS A 729 16.66 11.85 0.83
C HIS A 729 17.78 12.91 0.81
N ASN A 730 17.70 13.87 -0.10
CA ASN A 730 18.48 15.11 -0.06
C ASN A 730 17.61 16.34 -0.29
N ARG A 731 18.19 17.52 -0.01
CA ARG A 731 17.54 18.82 -0.09
C ARG A 731 18.25 19.72 -1.08
N ASN A 732 17.55 20.70 -1.65
CA ASN A 732 18.15 21.83 -2.35
C ASN A 732 18.55 22.90 -1.32
N PRO A 733 19.87 23.09 -1.03
CA PRO A 733 20.31 24.06 -0.02
C PRO A 733 19.96 25.50 -0.36
N PHE A 734 19.71 25.82 -1.63
CA PHE A 734 19.44 27.18 -2.06
C PHE A 734 17.95 27.54 -1.95
N VAL A 735 17.09 26.55 -1.71
CA VAL A 735 15.71 26.76 -1.26
C VAL A 735 15.67 26.95 0.25
N ASP A 736 16.37 26.12 1.01
CA ASP A 736 16.42 26.21 2.48
C ASP A 736 17.23 27.43 2.97
N HIS A 737 18.31 27.78 2.27
CA HIS A 737 19.26 28.85 2.58
C HIS A 737 19.63 29.65 1.31
N PRO A 738 18.73 30.50 0.78
CA PRO A 738 19.02 31.31 -0.41
C PRO A 738 20.25 32.21 -0.24
N GLU A 739 20.59 32.61 0.98
CA GLU A 739 21.80 33.37 1.32
C GLU A 739 23.12 32.63 1.00
N TYR A 740 23.09 31.30 0.84
CA TYR A 740 24.27 30.54 0.44
C TYR A 740 24.71 30.85 -0.99
N ILE A 741 23.83 31.35 -1.86
CA ILE A 741 24.21 31.79 -3.21
C ILE A 741 25.26 32.90 -3.10
N GLN A 742 24.97 33.95 -2.33
CA GLN A 742 25.92 35.04 -2.12
C GLN A 742 27.12 34.61 -1.26
N SER A 743 26.94 33.66 -0.34
CA SER A 743 28.05 33.15 0.47
C SER A 743 29.08 32.34 -0.33
N ILE A 744 28.68 31.73 -1.46
CA ILE A 744 29.54 30.92 -2.33
C ILE A 744 30.05 31.73 -3.53
N TRP A 745 29.19 32.49 -4.20
CA TRP A 745 29.47 33.21 -5.46
C TRP A 745 29.38 34.73 -5.33
N GLY A 746 29.48 35.26 -4.11
CA GLY A 746 29.30 36.68 -3.84
C GLY A 746 30.48 37.60 -4.14
N ASP A 747 31.70 37.04 -4.16
CA ASP A 747 32.97 37.76 -4.25
C ASP A 747 33.70 37.52 -5.59
#